data_AF-A0A957B962-F1
#
_entry.id   AF-A0A957B962-F1
#
_cell.length_a   1.000
_cell.length_b   1.000
_cell.length_c   1.000
_cell.angle_alpha   90.00
_cell.angle_beta   90.00
_cell.angle_gamma   90.00
#
_symmetry.space_group_name_H-M   'P 1'
#
loop_
_entity.id
_entity.type
_entity.pdbx_description
1 polymer ?
#
loop_
_entity_poly.entity_id
_entity_poly.type
_entity_poly.pdbx_seq_one_letter_code
_entity_poly.pdbx_strand_id
1 'polypeptide(L)'
;MKKARLALLTIWLGLLFSLTLTTSAHGYIVRSIPQDRATLERPPTRLQYWFSEALEPNYSSLNLRDESGTIIASGQVDPDDNTLLSLQIPSGTIGDGSYIVELRPAFASDGHVVVESRVFFVGDAAADLQSSEASDLPIPLEIIWKTLLDAAMFLLFGTFALYAYVLVPAWGSKEFRVGNLPPRVMGRLNWLLVAGYLLAIVASILALVQQTMVFFNVDASRAVFDGLWQVVRIGSRFGDVWNARIFFLVVSGGLMILSHVYRDTAPSLTRAMWTGNTYLVALMLGAQAINSHAAGSLIVPWLGIAMHWLHTVAVAFWIGGILALVAILPTALAPYNSEQRQGALVAVMRRFSRAVTAAVVIVVATGIYNSSNWFLSGDTITSSYGVALFIKLLMVALLLFIGLLHHLALRPHLLDRFAFLRQPAQWASRFMGSLRIEALVVIFAIVTAAGLSATPTPQPEFLKQQAETPRASRQVDDLTVSMTVAPGGPGVNTYDIVLERNDEPVQNARIEMVTSSPSRDIRSTADEADPLDAGLYVSANDTIDEPGVWWSTLDIRLEDGSRYRAAFEWNISADAAVIQSRPPTPLTIASILMVIAAIAYIAIPPITSYAQRNMDFSAQNVLIAIGVIVITIVAMMIGTLFIIQQQEQIAELRNPLPEHVNTVLPDAASLDRGLAIYQVDCRDWVSVTDFPTLLQQVNAFRDDELYNITVSGWRNVPACNPALTENERWDVVNYLRTLQPRR
;
A
#
# COMPACT_ATOMS: atom_id res chain seq x y z
N MET A 1 -30.99 36.97 15.46
CA MET A 1 -30.52 36.09 14.37
C MET A 1 -29.00 35.88 14.31
N LYS A 2 -28.13 36.90 14.36
CA LYS A 2 -26.65 36.71 14.31
C LYS A 2 -26.09 35.90 15.50
N LYS A 3 -26.56 36.15 16.73
CA LYS A 3 -26.11 35.44 17.94
C LYS A 3 -26.51 33.96 17.97
N ALA A 4 -27.72 33.63 17.48
CA ALA A 4 -28.20 32.25 17.39
C ALA A 4 -27.44 31.41 16.35
N ARG A 5 -27.03 32.03 15.22
CA ARG A 5 -26.18 31.37 14.21
C ARG A 5 -24.76 31.14 14.71
N LEU A 6 -24.20 32.09 15.47
CA LEU A 6 -22.88 31.93 16.08
C LEU A 6 -22.90 30.83 17.14
N ALA A 7 -23.95 30.81 17.99
CA ALA A 7 -24.15 29.79 19.01
C ALA A 7 -24.30 28.38 18.42
N LEU A 8 -25.12 28.20 17.37
CA LEU A 8 -25.24 26.94 16.64
C LEU A 8 -23.92 26.49 16.01
N LEU A 9 -23.13 27.41 15.47
CA LEU A 9 -21.81 27.10 14.91
C LEU A 9 -20.85 26.61 16.00
N THR A 10 -20.80 27.29 17.16
CA THR A 10 -19.99 26.87 18.32
C THR A 10 -20.45 25.55 18.95
N ILE A 11 -21.76 25.29 18.98
CA ILE A 11 -22.31 24.02 19.49
C ILE A 11 -21.96 22.88 18.54
N TRP A 12 -22.08 23.10 17.23
CA TRP A 12 -21.62 22.14 16.22
C TRP A 12 -20.11 21.91 16.27
N LEU A 13 -19.31 22.97 16.45
CA LEU A 13 -17.85 22.88 16.68
C LEU A 13 -17.51 22.09 17.94
N GLY A 14 -18.26 22.30 19.02
CA GLY A 14 -18.10 21.56 20.27
C GLY A 14 -18.42 20.07 20.10
N LEU A 15 -19.52 19.74 19.41
CA LEU A 15 -19.94 18.36 19.13
C LEU A 15 -18.99 17.61 18.18
N LEU A 16 -18.41 18.29 17.20
CA LEU A 16 -17.40 17.72 16.30
C LEU A 16 -16.05 17.46 16.98
N PHE A 17 -15.68 18.27 17.97
CA PHE A 17 -14.46 18.08 18.76
C PHE A 17 -14.60 17.08 19.92
N SER A 18 -15.83 16.76 20.35
CA SER A 18 -16.09 15.87 21.50
C SER A 18 -16.40 14.42 21.13
N LEU A 19 -16.38 14.06 19.84
CA LEU A 19 -16.37 12.67 19.38
C LEU A 19 -14.93 12.13 19.44
N THR A 20 -14.41 11.91 20.64
CA THR A 20 -13.22 11.07 20.86
C THR A 20 -13.67 9.62 20.80
N LEU A 21 -13.69 9.05 19.60
CA LEU A 21 -13.86 7.61 19.43
C LEU A 21 -12.48 6.96 19.52
N THR A 22 -12.40 5.81 20.17
CA THR A 22 -11.23 4.93 20.15
C THR A 22 -11.09 4.36 18.75
N THR A 23 -9.89 4.38 18.23
CA THR A 23 -9.56 4.15 16.82
C THR A 23 -8.67 2.89 16.74
N SER A 24 -8.17 2.46 15.57
CA SER A 24 -7.28 1.29 15.39
C SER A 24 -6.05 1.75 14.59
N ALA A 25 -4.86 1.22 14.91
CA ALA A 25 -3.52 1.69 14.52
C ALA A 25 -3.26 1.95 13.04
N HIS A 26 -2.26 2.83 12.75
CA HIS A 26 -1.65 3.05 11.42
C HIS A 26 -1.05 1.75 10.87
N GLY A 27 -0.07 1.78 9.94
CA GLY A 27 0.50 0.56 9.35
C GLY A 27 0.57 -0.59 10.37
N TYR A 28 -0.03 -1.73 10.02
CA TYR A 28 -0.38 -2.76 10.97
C TYR A 28 0.54 -3.97 10.82
N ILE A 29 0.64 -4.78 11.87
CA ILE A 29 1.40 -6.02 11.84
C ILE A 29 0.65 -7.00 10.93
N VAL A 30 1.30 -7.38 9.84
CA VAL A 30 0.82 -8.39 8.89
C VAL A 30 1.15 -9.79 9.38
N ARG A 31 2.31 -9.93 10.05
CA ARG A 31 2.80 -11.20 10.58
C ARG A 31 3.71 -10.94 11.77
N SER A 32 3.68 -11.82 12.76
CA SER A 32 4.61 -11.77 13.90
C SER A 32 5.09 -13.15 14.31
N ILE A 33 6.34 -13.22 14.79
CA ILE A 33 6.96 -14.38 15.39
C ILE A 33 7.72 -13.90 16.64
N PRO A 34 7.36 -14.36 17.84
CA PRO A 34 6.16 -15.12 18.17
C PRO A 34 4.88 -14.27 18.02
N GLN A 35 3.73 -14.94 17.94
CA GLN A 35 2.42 -14.29 17.95
C GLN A 35 2.15 -13.62 19.31
N ASP A 36 1.27 -12.62 19.32
CA ASP A 36 0.87 -11.99 20.58
C ASP A 36 0.25 -13.01 21.53
N ARG A 37 0.72 -12.99 22.78
CA ARG A 37 0.40 -13.91 23.86
C ARG A 37 0.74 -15.39 23.59
N ALA A 38 1.61 -15.68 22.63
CA ALA A 38 2.08 -17.04 22.40
C ALA A 38 2.78 -17.58 23.65
N THR A 39 2.52 -18.85 23.96
CA THR A 39 3.26 -19.61 24.99
C THR A 39 4.20 -20.56 24.27
N LEU A 40 5.50 -20.37 24.48
CA LEU A 40 6.57 -21.11 23.85
C LEU A 40 7.13 -22.11 24.85
N GLU A 41 7.36 -23.34 24.42
CA GLU A 41 8.00 -24.35 25.27
C GLU A 41 9.48 -24.00 25.52
N ARG A 42 10.08 -23.17 24.65
CA ARG A 42 11.49 -22.76 24.73
C ARG A 42 11.69 -21.29 24.35
N PRO A 43 12.77 -20.67 24.83
CA PRO A 43 13.25 -19.38 24.35
C PRO A 43 13.32 -19.28 22.82
N PRO A 44 12.71 -18.28 22.18
CA PRO A 44 12.95 -17.99 20.77
C PRO A 44 14.34 -17.38 20.60
N THR A 45 15.02 -17.68 19.48
CA THR A 45 16.31 -17.03 19.13
C THR A 45 16.13 -15.76 18.29
N ARG A 46 14.92 -15.54 17.77
CA ARG A 46 14.58 -14.34 17.00
C ARG A 46 13.17 -13.86 17.29
N LEU A 47 12.98 -12.56 17.18
CA LEU A 47 11.66 -11.92 17.11
C LEU A 47 11.54 -11.23 15.76
N GLN A 48 10.41 -11.38 15.09
CA GLN A 48 10.16 -10.82 13.77
C GLN A 48 8.74 -10.27 13.68
N TYR A 49 8.61 -9.06 13.13
CA TYR A 49 7.34 -8.39 12.92
C TYR A 49 7.33 -7.75 11.53
N TRP A 50 6.47 -8.26 10.66
CA TRP A 50 6.25 -7.70 9.33
C TRP A 50 5.08 -6.73 9.38
N PHE A 51 5.23 -5.60 8.71
CA PHE A 51 4.23 -4.54 8.67
C PHE A 51 3.62 -4.40 7.28
N SER A 52 2.45 -3.77 7.22
CA SER A 52 1.72 -3.54 5.97
C SER A 52 2.39 -2.53 5.04
N GLU A 53 3.36 -1.78 5.55
CA GLU A 53 4.00 -0.67 4.87
C GLU A 53 5.47 -0.61 5.25
N ALA A 54 6.29 -0.05 4.35
CA ALA A 54 7.72 0.13 4.58
C ALA A 54 7.99 1.03 5.79
N LEU A 55 9.03 0.69 6.54
CA LEU A 55 9.50 1.37 7.73
C LEU A 55 10.70 2.27 7.42
N GLU A 56 10.88 3.30 8.25
CA GLU A 56 12.07 4.13 8.28
C GLU A 56 13.11 3.48 9.23
N PRO A 57 14.24 2.94 8.71
CA PRO A 57 15.17 2.14 9.52
C PRO A 57 15.74 2.86 10.72
N ASN A 58 16.09 4.14 10.57
CA ASN A 58 16.72 4.94 11.62
C ASN A 58 15.75 5.42 12.71
N TYR A 59 14.44 5.26 12.49
CA TYR A 59 13.41 5.74 13.41
C TYR A 59 12.51 4.60 13.92
N SER A 60 12.76 3.37 13.48
CA SER A 60 12.04 2.18 13.90
C SER A 60 12.88 1.34 14.84
N SER A 61 12.28 0.84 15.92
CA SER A 61 13.00 0.01 16.89
C SER A 61 12.12 -1.09 17.48
N LEU A 62 12.76 -2.18 17.90
CA LEU A 62 12.15 -3.28 18.63
C LEU A 62 12.98 -3.50 19.91
N ASN A 63 12.37 -3.50 21.09
CA ASN A 63 13.06 -3.81 22.34
C ASN A 63 12.38 -4.98 23.03
N LEU A 64 13.16 -6.01 23.39
CA LEU A 64 12.72 -7.10 24.25
C LEU A 64 12.96 -6.71 25.71
N ARG A 65 11.94 -6.83 26.55
CA ARG A 65 12.00 -6.56 27.99
C ARG A 65 11.57 -7.78 28.80
N ASP A 66 12.15 -7.92 29.99
CA ASP A 66 11.69 -8.86 31.00
C ASP A 66 10.50 -8.31 31.81
N GLU A 67 9.99 -9.10 32.75
CA GLU A 67 8.90 -8.71 33.67
C GLU A 67 9.25 -7.51 34.57
N SER A 68 10.54 -7.24 34.79
CA SER A 68 11.01 -6.07 35.57
C SER A 68 11.04 -4.78 34.73
N GLY A 69 10.81 -4.88 33.42
CA GLY A 69 10.90 -3.79 32.47
C GLY A 69 12.31 -3.52 31.96
N THR A 70 13.29 -4.36 32.29
CA THR A 70 14.68 -4.21 31.84
C THR A 70 14.81 -4.62 30.37
N ILE A 71 15.48 -3.81 29.54
CA ILE A 71 15.74 -4.15 28.14
C ILE A 71 16.81 -5.25 28.09
N ILE A 72 16.44 -6.39 27.53
CA ILE A 72 17.30 -7.57 27.37
C ILE A 72 18.06 -7.48 26.04
N ALA A 73 17.36 -7.11 24.97
CA ALA A 73 17.91 -7.04 23.62
C ALA A 73 17.12 -6.02 22.77
N SER A 74 17.76 -5.46 21.73
CA SER A 74 17.17 -4.48 20.83
C SER A 74 17.43 -4.83 19.37
N GLY A 75 16.38 -4.73 18.54
CA GLY A 75 16.37 -5.00 17.12
C GLY A 75 16.11 -3.76 16.27
N GLN A 76 16.24 -3.94 14.95
CA GLN A 76 16.11 -2.89 13.95
C GLN A 76 15.36 -3.40 12.72
N VAL A 77 15.15 -2.52 11.75
CA VAL A 77 14.58 -2.90 10.45
C VAL A 77 15.58 -3.79 9.72
N ASP A 78 15.08 -4.85 9.10
CA ASP A 78 15.88 -5.76 8.32
C ASP A 78 16.52 -5.04 7.11
N PRO A 79 17.84 -5.21 6.86
CA PRO A 79 18.51 -4.54 5.74
C PRO A 79 17.97 -4.92 4.36
N ASP A 80 17.44 -6.14 4.22
CA ASP A 80 16.97 -6.70 2.95
C ASP A 80 15.44 -6.62 2.81
N ASP A 81 14.71 -6.41 3.91
CA ASP A 81 13.26 -6.20 3.94
C ASP A 81 12.85 -4.99 4.80
N ASN A 82 12.54 -3.87 4.13
CA ASN A 82 12.13 -2.64 4.81
C ASN A 82 10.74 -2.69 5.46
N THR A 83 10.01 -3.79 5.36
CA THR A 83 8.73 -4.01 6.06
C THR A 83 8.89 -4.85 7.32
N LEU A 84 10.09 -5.38 7.60
CA LEU A 84 10.37 -6.28 8.70
C LEU A 84 11.16 -5.58 9.81
N LEU A 85 10.65 -5.62 11.05
CA LEU A 85 11.46 -5.45 12.26
C LEU A 85 11.94 -6.80 12.77
N SER A 86 13.24 -6.93 12.96
CA SER A 86 13.87 -8.18 13.39
C SER A 86 14.80 -7.94 14.58
N LEU A 87 14.79 -8.87 15.53
CA LEU A 87 15.71 -8.93 16.66
C LEU A 87 16.24 -10.35 16.79
N GLN A 88 17.56 -10.50 16.84
CA GLN A 88 18.21 -11.75 17.24
C GLN A 88 18.48 -11.73 18.76
N ILE A 89 17.98 -12.73 19.47
CA ILE A 89 18.14 -12.88 20.91
C ILE A 89 19.39 -13.74 21.14
N PRO A 90 20.41 -13.24 21.86
CA PRO A 90 21.59 -14.06 22.15
C PRO A 90 21.23 -15.27 23.02
N SER A 91 21.86 -16.42 22.76
CA SER A 91 21.70 -17.63 23.56
C SER A 91 21.81 -17.41 25.07
N GLY A 92 20.94 -18.06 25.84
CA GLY A 92 20.99 -18.06 27.31
C GLY A 92 20.60 -16.73 27.96
N THR A 93 20.16 -15.73 27.19
CA THR A 93 19.77 -14.41 27.72
C THR A 93 18.36 -14.41 28.30
N ILE A 94 17.49 -15.31 27.83
CA ILE A 94 16.11 -15.48 28.30
C ILE A 94 15.87 -16.94 28.68
N GLY A 95 15.11 -17.17 29.75
CA GLY A 95 14.65 -18.49 30.20
C GLY A 95 13.13 -18.50 30.38
N ASP A 96 12.62 -19.40 31.22
CA ASP A 96 11.19 -19.44 31.54
C ASP A 96 10.72 -18.14 32.20
N GLY A 97 9.58 -17.63 31.76
CA GLY A 97 9.01 -16.36 32.23
C GLY A 97 8.24 -15.61 31.15
N SER A 98 7.79 -14.41 31.50
CA SER A 98 7.01 -13.55 30.60
C SER A 98 7.87 -12.42 30.03
N TYR A 99 7.68 -12.12 28.76
CA TYR A 99 8.47 -11.13 28.03
C TYR A 99 7.58 -10.12 27.32
N ILE A 100 8.03 -8.87 27.29
CA ILE A 100 7.35 -7.76 26.62
C ILE A 100 8.20 -7.31 25.44
N VAL A 101 7.62 -7.33 24.25
CA VAL A 101 8.23 -6.80 23.03
C VAL A 101 7.65 -5.41 22.79
N GLU A 102 8.45 -4.38 23.07
CA GLU A 102 8.12 -2.99 22.77
C GLU A 102 8.49 -2.69 21.32
N LEU A 103 7.48 -2.41 20.51
CA LEU A 103 7.59 -2.08 19.09
C LEU A 103 7.40 -0.58 18.92
N ARG A 104 8.30 0.03 18.14
CA ARG A 104 8.19 1.41 17.70
C ARG A 104 8.42 1.53 16.20
N PRO A 105 7.49 1.06 15.34
CA PRO A 105 7.61 1.24 13.90
C PRO A 105 7.38 2.71 13.49
N ALA A 106 8.22 3.22 12.60
CA ALA A 106 8.05 4.51 11.94
C ALA A 106 7.74 4.27 10.46
N PHE A 107 6.51 4.55 10.01
CA PHE A 107 6.08 4.25 8.64
C PHE A 107 6.64 5.27 7.64
N ALA A 108 7.30 4.79 6.59
CA ALA A 108 7.91 5.62 5.56
C ALA A 108 6.88 6.28 4.62
N SER A 109 5.67 5.72 4.55
CA SER A 109 4.58 6.24 3.72
C SER A 109 4.05 7.58 4.22
N ASP A 110 3.78 7.73 5.51
CA ASP A 110 3.11 8.91 6.06
C ASP A 110 3.85 9.57 7.23
N GLY A 111 4.93 8.93 7.70
CA GLY A 111 5.77 9.41 8.79
C GLY A 111 5.21 9.11 10.19
N HIS A 112 4.09 8.40 10.33
CA HIS A 112 3.58 8.08 11.66
C HIS A 112 4.51 7.12 12.40
N VAL A 113 4.66 7.38 13.69
CA VAL A 113 5.33 6.46 14.61
C VAL A 113 4.27 5.88 15.51
N VAL A 114 4.18 4.57 15.50
CA VAL A 114 3.32 3.79 16.38
C VAL A 114 4.19 3.24 17.51
N VAL A 115 3.66 3.22 18.73
CA VAL A 115 4.26 2.51 19.87
C VAL A 115 3.25 1.48 20.33
N GLU A 116 3.61 0.22 20.22
CA GLU A 116 2.77 -0.92 20.60
C GLU A 116 3.63 -1.91 21.40
N SER A 117 3.01 -2.70 22.28
CA SER A 117 3.70 -3.79 22.98
C SER A 117 2.99 -5.10 22.79
N ARG A 118 3.77 -6.15 22.54
CA ARG A 118 3.32 -7.54 22.43
C ARG A 118 3.90 -8.34 23.59
N VAL A 119 3.21 -9.40 23.98
CA VAL A 119 3.65 -10.25 25.10
C VAL A 119 3.84 -11.67 24.58
N PHE A 120 4.84 -12.38 25.07
CA PHE A 120 4.92 -13.83 24.91
C PHE A 120 5.45 -14.47 26.19
N PHE A 121 5.24 -15.76 26.33
CA PHE A 121 5.61 -16.55 27.50
C PHE A 121 6.56 -17.67 27.07
N VAL A 122 7.53 -18.00 27.92
CA VAL A 122 8.39 -19.17 27.79
C VAL A 122 8.14 -20.07 29.01
N GLY A 123 7.85 -21.35 28.78
CA GLY A 123 7.41 -22.28 29.82
C GLY A 123 5.95 -22.05 30.24
N ASP A 124 5.68 -22.08 31.54
CA ASP A 124 4.32 -21.87 32.07
C ASP A 124 3.92 -20.39 32.08
N ALA A 125 2.75 -20.07 31.54
CA ALA A 125 2.19 -18.72 31.54
C ALA A 125 1.82 -18.30 32.98
N ALA A 126 2.69 -17.53 33.64
CA ALA A 126 2.55 -17.20 35.06
C ALA A 126 2.01 -15.78 35.34
N ALA A 127 2.04 -14.86 34.37
CA ALA A 127 1.76 -13.43 34.62
C ALA A 127 0.56 -12.85 33.84
N ASP A 128 -0.21 -11.97 34.50
CA ASP A 128 -1.28 -11.15 33.89
C ASP A 128 -0.69 -9.90 33.21
N LEU A 129 0.23 -10.11 32.28
CA LEU A 129 0.74 -9.04 31.42
C LEU A 129 -0.24 -8.83 30.24
N GLN A 130 -0.60 -7.57 30.00
CA GLN A 130 -1.44 -7.18 28.88
C GLN A 130 -0.58 -6.51 27.81
N SER A 131 -0.84 -6.86 26.55
CA SER A 131 -0.34 -6.08 25.42
C SER A 131 -1.03 -4.71 25.42
N SER A 132 -0.29 -3.69 25.01
CA SER A 132 -0.84 -2.35 24.75
C SER A 132 -0.83 -2.13 23.26
N GLU A 133 -2.01 -1.98 22.66
CA GLU A 133 -2.15 -1.52 21.28
C GLU A 133 -1.68 -0.05 21.15
N ALA A 134 -1.45 0.35 19.90
CA ALA A 134 -1.02 1.69 19.57
C ALA A 134 -2.05 2.76 19.96
N SER A 135 -1.58 4.00 20.14
CA SER A 135 -2.50 5.14 20.18
C SER A 135 -2.94 5.50 18.79
N ASP A 136 -4.26 5.54 18.61
CA ASP A 136 -4.85 5.64 17.29
C ASP A 136 -5.43 7.05 17.01
N LEU A 137 -5.19 7.98 17.93
CA LEU A 137 -5.67 9.36 17.86
C LEU A 137 -4.79 10.19 16.94
N PRO A 138 -5.37 10.94 15.99
CA PRO A 138 -4.59 11.81 15.12
C PRO A 138 -3.96 12.95 15.92
N ILE A 139 -2.71 13.30 15.59
CA ILE A 139 -1.97 14.35 16.28
C ILE A 139 -2.58 15.72 15.92
N PRO A 140 -3.04 16.54 16.87
CA PRO A 140 -3.70 17.81 16.54
C PRO A 140 -2.83 18.77 15.74
N LEU A 141 -1.53 18.84 16.05
CA LEU A 141 -0.57 19.66 15.30
C LEU A 141 -0.43 19.18 13.85
N GLU A 142 -0.58 17.88 13.61
CA GLU A 142 -0.55 17.29 12.28
C GLU A 142 -1.74 17.73 11.43
N ILE A 143 -2.96 17.62 11.99
CA ILE A 143 -4.18 18.11 11.36
C ILE A 143 -4.04 19.60 11.01
N ILE A 144 -3.47 20.41 11.92
CA ILE A 144 -3.26 21.84 11.71
C ILE A 144 -2.33 22.09 10.52
N TRP A 145 -1.11 21.54 10.50
CA TRP A 145 -0.20 21.85 9.39
C TRP A 145 -0.68 21.26 8.07
N LYS A 146 -1.33 20.07 8.05
CA LYS A 146 -1.95 19.52 6.84
C LYS A 146 -3.05 20.43 6.31
N THR A 147 -3.93 20.91 7.18
CA THR A 147 -4.98 21.88 6.81
C THR A 147 -4.39 23.15 6.20
N LEU A 148 -3.35 23.71 6.83
CA LEU A 148 -2.70 24.94 6.34
C LEU A 148 -2.00 24.70 5.00
N LEU A 149 -1.32 23.55 4.86
CA LEU A 149 -0.59 23.18 3.65
C LEU A 149 -1.57 22.95 2.48
N ASP A 150 -2.61 22.14 2.69
CA ASP A 150 -3.64 21.86 1.69
C ASP A 150 -4.35 23.16 1.28
N ALA A 151 -4.75 23.99 2.24
CA ALA A 151 -5.36 25.29 1.95
C ALA A 151 -4.43 26.19 1.11
N ALA A 152 -3.14 26.22 1.42
CA ALA A 152 -2.15 26.98 0.67
C ALA A 152 -1.97 26.46 -0.76
N MET A 153 -1.76 25.15 -0.92
CA MET A 153 -1.55 24.51 -2.22
C MET A 153 -2.80 24.58 -3.09
N PHE A 154 -3.99 24.40 -2.52
CA PHE A 154 -5.26 24.57 -3.22
C PHE A 154 -5.44 26.02 -3.66
N LEU A 155 -5.15 27.00 -2.79
CA LEU A 155 -5.23 28.41 -3.16
C LEU A 155 -4.25 28.75 -4.30
N LEU A 156 -3.00 28.29 -4.23
CA LEU A 156 -1.99 28.51 -5.26
C LEU A 156 -2.42 27.90 -6.59
N PHE A 157 -2.71 26.59 -6.61
CA PHE A 157 -3.11 25.88 -7.82
C PHE A 157 -4.42 26.44 -8.39
N GLY A 158 -5.42 26.60 -7.53
CA GLY A 158 -6.72 27.16 -7.91
C GLY A 158 -6.58 28.55 -8.48
N THR A 159 -5.71 29.42 -7.95
CA THR A 159 -5.48 30.77 -8.49
C THR A 159 -4.80 30.74 -9.85
N PHE A 160 -3.73 29.96 -10.03
CA PHE A 160 -3.03 29.86 -11.33
C PHE A 160 -3.91 29.20 -12.39
N ALA A 161 -4.61 28.11 -12.05
CA ALA A 161 -5.51 27.40 -12.97
C ALA A 161 -6.73 28.24 -13.33
N LEU A 162 -7.34 28.94 -12.35
CA LEU A 162 -8.44 29.87 -12.59
C LEU A 162 -8.00 31.01 -13.52
N TYR A 163 -6.81 31.57 -13.31
CA TYR A 163 -6.23 32.58 -14.21
C TYR A 163 -6.10 32.04 -15.64
N ALA A 164 -5.42 30.90 -15.81
CA ALA A 164 -5.05 30.37 -17.12
C ALA A 164 -6.25 29.86 -17.94
N TYR A 165 -7.17 29.12 -17.30
CA TYR A 165 -8.23 28.38 -17.99
C TYR A 165 -9.61 29.04 -17.91
N VAL A 166 -9.82 29.99 -17.00
CA VAL A 166 -11.13 30.63 -16.79
C VAL A 166 -11.08 32.14 -17.02
N LEU A 167 -10.26 32.89 -16.26
CA LEU A 167 -10.28 34.35 -16.28
C LEU A 167 -9.72 34.92 -17.59
N VAL A 168 -8.54 34.49 -18.04
CA VAL A 168 -7.96 34.98 -19.30
C VAL A 168 -8.86 34.60 -20.50
N PRO A 169 -9.40 33.38 -20.61
CA PRO A 169 -10.32 33.07 -21.70
C PRO A 169 -11.71 33.75 -21.62
N ALA A 170 -12.13 34.25 -20.46
CA ALA A 170 -13.43 34.92 -20.29
C ALA A 170 -13.35 36.45 -20.36
N TRP A 171 -12.33 37.02 -19.72
CA TRP A 171 -12.15 38.47 -19.53
C TRP A 171 -10.86 39.01 -20.15
N GLY A 172 -10.04 38.14 -20.75
CA GLY A 172 -8.76 38.53 -21.32
C GLY A 172 -8.90 39.56 -22.43
N SER A 173 -8.15 40.66 -22.32
CA SER A 173 -8.06 41.70 -23.35
C SER A 173 -6.61 42.00 -23.67
N LYS A 174 -6.30 42.21 -24.95
CA LYS A 174 -4.97 42.66 -25.42
C LYS A 174 -4.65 44.09 -25.00
N GLU A 175 -5.66 44.86 -24.59
CA GLU A 175 -5.49 46.21 -24.03
C GLU A 175 -4.63 46.17 -22.75
N PHE A 176 -4.78 45.11 -21.94
CA PHE A 176 -3.97 44.91 -20.75
C PHE A 176 -2.75 44.06 -21.08
N ARG A 177 -1.62 44.71 -21.40
CA ARG A 177 -0.39 44.00 -21.81
C ARG A 177 0.10 43.03 -20.73
N VAL A 178 0.05 43.42 -19.45
CA VAL A 178 0.49 42.58 -18.32
C VAL A 178 -0.57 41.54 -17.99
N GLY A 179 -0.34 40.29 -18.40
CA GLY A 179 -1.18 39.16 -18.00
C GLY A 179 -2.62 39.17 -18.56
N ASN A 180 -2.95 40.04 -19.53
CA ASN A 180 -4.24 40.14 -20.22
C ASN A 180 -5.45 40.51 -19.34
N LEU A 181 -5.25 40.91 -18.08
CA LEU A 181 -6.33 41.28 -17.16
C LEU A 181 -6.11 42.68 -16.57
N PRO A 182 -7.17 43.38 -16.10
CA PRO A 182 -7.03 44.69 -15.49
C PRO A 182 -6.06 44.70 -14.29
N PRO A 183 -5.25 45.76 -14.08
CA PRO A 183 -4.25 45.82 -13.01
C PRO A 183 -4.81 45.57 -11.60
N ARG A 184 -6.04 46.01 -11.31
CA ARG A 184 -6.74 45.74 -10.04
C ARG A 184 -7.00 44.25 -9.80
N VAL A 185 -7.30 43.49 -10.87
CA VAL A 185 -7.53 42.05 -10.81
C VAL A 185 -6.19 41.33 -10.63
N MET A 186 -5.18 41.70 -11.43
CA MET A 186 -3.82 41.15 -11.29
C MET A 186 -3.21 41.44 -9.92
N GLY A 187 -3.41 42.63 -9.36
CA GLY A 187 -2.96 42.98 -8.01
C GLY A 187 -3.60 42.12 -6.93
N ARG A 188 -4.91 41.82 -7.05
CA ARG A 188 -5.60 40.94 -6.10
C ARG A 188 -5.14 39.49 -6.22
N LEU A 189 -4.95 39.00 -7.45
CA LEU A 189 -4.38 37.68 -7.72
C LEU A 189 -2.97 37.55 -7.14
N ASN A 190 -2.10 38.54 -7.36
CA ASN A 190 -0.73 38.56 -6.79
C ASN A 190 -0.76 38.47 -5.27
N TRP A 191 -1.66 39.22 -4.61
CA TRP A 191 -1.79 39.19 -3.16
C TRP A 191 -2.22 37.80 -2.64
N LEU A 192 -3.16 37.14 -3.33
CA LEU A 192 -3.57 35.77 -2.99
C LEU A 192 -2.41 34.78 -3.13
N LEU A 193 -1.61 34.92 -4.19
CA LEU A 193 -0.43 34.08 -4.41
C LEU A 193 0.62 34.31 -3.32
N VAL A 194 0.93 35.56 -2.97
CA VAL A 194 1.86 35.87 -1.87
C VAL A 194 1.37 35.28 -0.55
N ALA A 195 0.08 35.43 -0.22
CA ALA A 195 -0.51 34.83 0.96
C ALA A 195 -0.42 33.29 0.93
N GLY A 196 -0.68 32.67 -0.24
CA GLY A 196 -0.53 31.23 -0.44
C GLY A 196 0.90 30.74 -0.26
N TYR A 197 1.91 31.42 -0.81
CA TYR A 197 3.32 31.07 -0.63
C TYR A 197 3.75 31.19 0.83
N LEU A 198 3.41 32.30 1.51
CA LEU A 198 3.73 32.48 2.93
C LEU A 198 3.10 31.39 3.79
N LEU A 199 1.83 31.06 3.53
CA LEU A 199 1.14 30.00 4.24
C LEU A 199 1.76 28.62 3.98
N ALA A 200 2.14 28.31 2.73
CA ALA A 200 2.80 27.07 2.37
C ALA A 200 4.18 26.92 3.04
N ILE A 201 4.94 28.02 3.16
CA ILE A 201 6.23 28.04 3.86
C ILE A 201 6.02 27.75 5.34
N VAL A 202 5.11 28.47 6.01
CA VAL A 202 4.81 28.27 7.43
C VAL A 202 4.33 26.84 7.69
N ALA A 203 3.40 26.34 6.89
CA ALA A 203 2.90 24.98 7.01
C ALA A 203 4.02 23.94 6.78
N SER A 204 4.92 24.17 5.83
CA SER A 204 6.05 23.27 5.58
C SER A 204 7.07 23.25 6.73
N ILE A 205 7.31 24.39 7.39
CA ILE A 205 8.16 24.46 8.59
C ILE A 205 7.51 23.70 9.74
N LEU A 206 6.21 23.93 10.00
CA LEU A 206 5.46 23.23 11.04
C LEU A 206 5.46 21.71 10.81
N ALA A 207 5.27 21.28 9.56
CA ALA A 207 5.31 19.87 9.18
C ALA A 207 6.66 19.23 9.53
N LEU A 208 7.77 19.89 9.18
CA LEU A 208 9.11 19.35 9.45
C LEU A 208 9.43 19.30 10.96
N VAL A 209 9.04 20.34 11.71
CA VAL A 209 9.23 20.37 13.16
C VAL A 209 8.39 19.28 13.83
N GLN A 210 7.11 19.16 13.49
CA GLN A 210 6.24 18.13 14.06
C GLN A 210 6.72 16.73 13.70
N GLN A 211 7.15 16.50 12.46
CA GLN A 211 7.70 15.20 12.06
C GLN A 211 8.96 14.84 12.86
N THR A 212 9.83 15.83 13.09
CA THR A 212 11.04 15.66 13.92
C THR A 212 10.70 15.33 15.36
N MET A 213 9.69 16.00 15.93
CA MET A 213 9.20 15.69 17.28
C MET A 213 8.72 14.24 17.38
N VAL A 214 7.99 13.75 16.38
CA VAL A 214 7.46 12.38 16.35
C VAL A 214 8.57 11.34 16.18
N PHE A 215 9.46 11.53 15.21
CA PHE A 215 10.56 10.58 14.94
C PHE A 215 11.52 10.43 16.13
N PHE A 216 11.86 11.51 16.81
CA PHE A 216 12.78 11.47 17.96
C PHE A 216 12.09 11.40 19.33
N ASN A 217 10.75 11.47 19.39
CA ASN A 217 9.98 11.60 20.62
C ASN A 217 10.48 12.77 21.51
N VAL A 218 10.65 13.95 20.91
CA VAL A 218 11.14 15.17 21.57
C VAL A 218 10.17 16.33 21.40
N ASP A 219 10.32 17.37 22.23
CA ASP A 219 9.58 18.60 22.07
C ASP A 219 10.15 19.50 20.94
N ALA A 220 9.38 20.52 20.55
CA ALA A 220 9.74 21.41 19.45
C ALA A 220 11.07 22.16 19.66
N SER A 221 11.47 22.43 20.91
CA SER A 221 12.72 23.15 21.19
C SER A 221 13.91 22.28 20.81
N ARG A 222 13.97 21.02 21.27
CA ARG A 222 15.03 20.08 20.93
C ARG A 222 15.02 19.74 19.45
N ALA A 223 13.85 19.55 18.85
CA ALA A 223 13.72 19.31 17.41
C ALA A 223 14.42 20.37 16.56
N VAL A 224 14.35 21.65 16.96
CA VAL A 224 14.96 22.78 16.23
C VAL A 224 16.39 23.06 16.67
N PHE A 225 16.63 23.22 17.97
CA PHE A 225 17.89 23.72 18.50
C PHE A 225 18.99 22.64 18.57
N ASP A 226 18.62 21.36 18.72
CA ASP A 226 19.59 20.25 18.68
C ASP A 226 19.92 19.84 17.22
N GLY A 227 19.33 20.51 16.21
CA GLY A 227 19.58 20.25 14.80
C GLY A 227 18.92 19.00 14.21
N LEU A 228 18.05 18.32 14.99
CA LEU A 228 17.41 17.06 14.61
C LEU A 228 16.55 17.18 13.34
N TRP A 229 15.99 18.37 13.07
CA TRP A 229 15.23 18.64 11.85
C TRP A 229 16.04 18.45 10.56
N GLN A 230 17.37 18.65 10.60
CA GLN A 230 18.23 18.39 9.44
C GLN A 230 18.39 16.89 9.19
N VAL A 231 18.45 16.11 10.27
CA VAL A 231 18.55 14.65 10.20
C VAL A 231 17.29 14.07 9.57
N VAL A 232 16.12 14.52 10.01
CA VAL A 232 14.85 14.12 9.38
C VAL A 232 14.75 14.60 7.94
N ARG A 233 15.14 15.85 7.65
CA ARG A 233 15.06 16.42 6.29
C ARG A 233 15.88 15.65 5.24
N ILE A 234 17.01 15.06 5.63
CA ILE A 234 17.96 14.44 4.69
C ILE A 234 17.94 12.90 4.79
N GLY A 235 17.57 12.34 5.94
CA GLY A 235 17.64 10.91 6.24
C GLY A 235 16.28 10.23 6.40
N SER A 236 15.22 10.75 5.79
CA SER A 236 13.90 10.12 5.78
C SER A 236 13.17 10.37 4.46
N ARG A 237 12.24 9.49 4.11
CA ARG A 237 11.34 9.65 2.96
C ARG A 237 10.41 10.86 3.13
N PHE A 238 9.99 11.16 4.36
CA PHE A 238 9.29 12.41 4.64
C PHE A 238 10.13 13.63 4.23
N GLY A 239 11.41 13.62 4.58
CA GLY A 239 12.39 14.65 4.21
C GLY A 239 12.54 14.81 2.70
N ASP A 240 12.62 13.71 1.96
CA ASP A 240 12.73 13.72 0.49
C ASP A 240 11.53 14.40 -0.18
N VAL A 241 10.31 14.02 0.23
CA VAL A 241 9.08 14.64 -0.30
C VAL A 241 8.97 16.10 0.14
N TRP A 242 9.38 16.42 1.36
CA TRP A 242 9.47 17.80 1.83
C TRP A 242 10.43 18.63 0.96
N ASN A 243 11.62 18.10 0.64
CA ASN A 243 12.62 18.76 -0.20
C ASN A 243 12.10 18.96 -1.62
N ALA A 244 11.46 17.94 -2.22
CA ALA A 244 10.82 18.06 -3.53
C ALA A 244 9.74 19.13 -3.53
N ARG A 245 8.91 19.20 -2.48
CA ARG A 245 7.88 20.22 -2.31
C ARG A 245 8.47 21.63 -2.19
N ILE A 246 9.53 21.81 -1.40
CA ILE A 246 10.23 23.09 -1.27
C ILE A 246 10.89 23.50 -2.59
N PHE A 247 11.46 22.55 -3.33
CA PHE A 247 11.99 22.81 -4.67
C PHE A 247 10.91 23.37 -5.61
N PHE A 248 9.75 22.70 -5.71
CA PHE A 248 8.64 23.21 -6.53
C PHE A 248 8.13 24.56 -6.04
N LEU A 249 8.06 24.78 -4.72
CA LEU A 249 7.64 26.05 -4.13
C LEU A 249 8.60 27.20 -4.48
N VAL A 250 9.91 26.95 -4.40
CA VAL A 250 10.97 27.92 -4.74
C VAL A 250 10.98 28.21 -6.24
N VAL A 251 10.91 27.19 -7.10
CA VAL A 251 10.85 27.39 -8.56
C VAL A 251 9.59 28.18 -8.92
N SER A 252 8.44 27.82 -8.33
CA SER A 252 7.16 28.50 -8.58
C SER A 252 7.17 29.96 -8.12
N GLY A 253 7.69 30.21 -6.91
CA GLY A 253 7.88 31.56 -6.37
C GLY A 253 8.88 32.38 -7.18
N GLY A 254 9.96 31.75 -7.66
CA GLY A 254 10.93 32.37 -8.57
C GLY A 254 10.30 32.80 -9.88
N LEU A 255 9.51 31.94 -10.52
CA LEU A 255 8.73 32.30 -11.71
C LEU A 255 7.74 33.44 -11.43
N MET A 256 7.12 33.46 -10.24
CA MET A 256 6.22 34.53 -9.83
C MET A 256 6.96 35.87 -9.70
N ILE A 257 8.14 35.88 -9.05
CA ILE A 257 9.00 37.06 -8.91
C ILE A 257 9.46 37.54 -10.29
N LEU A 258 9.96 36.64 -11.14
CA LEU A 258 10.37 36.96 -12.51
C LEU A 258 9.21 37.53 -13.33
N SER A 259 8.00 36.98 -13.17
CA SER A 259 6.80 37.47 -13.85
C SER A 259 6.44 38.90 -13.45
N HIS A 260 6.78 39.30 -12.21
CA HIS A 260 6.60 40.66 -11.71
C HIS A 260 7.70 41.61 -12.17
N VAL A 261 8.96 41.17 -12.13
CA VAL A 261 10.14 41.96 -12.55
C VAL A 261 10.07 42.28 -14.05
N TYR A 262 9.77 41.29 -14.88
CA TYR A 262 9.73 41.44 -16.34
C TYR A 262 8.35 41.87 -16.89
N ARG A 263 7.41 42.26 -16.02
CA ARG A 263 6.04 42.58 -16.44
C ARG A 263 5.98 43.71 -17.47
N ASP A 264 6.85 44.70 -17.32
CA ASP A 264 6.83 45.92 -18.14
C ASP A 264 7.67 45.75 -19.43
N THR A 265 8.74 44.95 -19.39
CA THR A 265 9.65 44.73 -20.52
C THR A 265 9.27 43.53 -21.40
N ALA A 266 8.72 42.46 -20.83
CA ALA A 266 8.34 41.23 -21.54
C ALA A 266 6.94 40.73 -21.10
N PRO A 267 5.87 41.49 -21.36
CA PRO A 267 4.52 41.21 -20.86
C PRO A 267 3.93 39.85 -21.29
N SER A 268 4.34 39.32 -22.44
CA SER A 268 3.94 37.98 -22.90
C SER A 268 4.46 36.86 -22.00
N LEU A 269 5.61 37.06 -21.35
CA LEU A 269 6.25 36.09 -20.46
C LEU A 269 5.46 35.92 -19.17
N THR A 270 4.80 36.97 -18.66
CA THR A 270 3.94 36.90 -17.47
C THR A 270 2.87 35.82 -17.63
N ARG A 271 2.18 35.78 -18.78
CA ARG A 271 1.16 34.75 -19.04
C ARG A 271 1.75 33.35 -19.10
N ALA A 272 2.89 33.19 -19.76
CA ALA A 272 3.58 31.91 -19.89
C ALA A 272 4.01 31.38 -18.52
N MET A 273 4.63 32.22 -17.69
CA MET A 273 5.06 31.88 -16.32
C MET A 273 3.89 31.51 -15.42
N TRP A 274 2.77 32.23 -15.48
CA TRP A 274 1.57 31.90 -14.72
C TRP A 274 0.93 30.59 -15.16
N THR A 275 0.90 30.34 -16.47
CA THR A 275 0.38 29.08 -17.01
C THR A 275 1.29 27.91 -16.65
N GLY A 276 2.62 28.11 -16.72
CA GLY A 276 3.63 27.14 -16.28
C GLY A 276 3.52 26.81 -14.79
N ASN A 277 3.25 27.82 -13.95
CA ASN A 277 3.03 27.63 -12.52
C ASN A 277 1.84 26.72 -12.20
N THR A 278 0.79 26.68 -13.04
CA THR A 278 -0.30 25.71 -12.86
C THR A 278 0.22 24.27 -12.86
N TYR A 279 1.12 23.94 -13.79
CA TYR A 279 1.70 22.60 -13.89
C TYR A 279 2.70 22.31 -12.76
N LEU A 280 3.51 23.29 -12.37
CA LEU A 280 4.44 23.12 -11.24
C LEU A 280 3.71 22.86 -9.93
N VAL A 281 2.64 23.61 -9.63
CA VAL A 281 1.86 23.37 -8.40
C VAL A 281 1.06 22.05 -8.50
N ALA A 282 0.66 21.62 -9.70
CA ALA A 282 0.11 20.27 -9.89
C ALA A 282 1.13 19.17 -9.56
N LEU A 283 2.39 19.33 -9.98
CA LEU A 283 3.48 18.40 -9.61
C LEU A 283 3.78 18.44 -8.11
N MET A 284 3.72 19.62 -7.50
CA MET A 284 3.85 19.79 -6.05
C MET A 284 2.76 19.03 -5.28
N LEU A 285 1.51 19.04 -5.76
CA LEU A 285 0.41 18.21 -5.23
C LEU A 285 0.70 16.71 -5.42
N GLY A 286 1.36 16.32 -6.52
CA GLY A 286 1.79 14.94 -6.78
C GLY A 286 2.84 14.44 -5.80
N ALA A 287 3.79 15.29 -5.41
CA ALA A 287 4.77 14.94 -4.39
C ALA A 287 4.09 14.56 -3.06
N GLN A 288 3.01 15.25 -2.67
CA GLN A 288 2.25 14.93 -1.46
C GLN A 288 1.52 13.58 -1.57
N ALA A 289 1.08 13.17 -2.77
CA ALA A 289 0.40 11.90 -2.99
C ALA A 289 1.31 10.68 -2.70
N ILE A 290 2.63 10.84 -2.85
CA ILE A 290 3.63 9.82 -2.54
C ILE A 290 3.69 9.53 -1.05
N ASN A 291 3.46 10.56 -0.21
CA ASN A 291 3.38 10.42 1.24
C ASN A 291 1.92 10.41 1.71
N SER A 292 1.19 9.39 1.29
CA SER A 292 -0.19 9.15 1.66
C SER A 292 -0.48 7.65 1.71
N HIS A 293 -1.60 7.28 2.36
CA HIS A 293 -2.12 5.91 2.38
C HIS A 293 -2.20 5.28 0.98
N ALA A 294 -2.38 6.08 -0.07
CA ALA A 294 -2.46 5.58 -1.44
C ALA A 294 -1.22 4.80 -1.91
N ALA A 295 -0.05 5.01 -1.28
CA ALA A 295 1.16 4.24 -1.56
C ALA A 295 1.06 2.77 -1.10
N GLY A 296 0.22 2.46 -0.10
CA GLY A 296 -0.04 1.11 0.42
C GLY A 296 -1.19 0.37 -0.29
N SER A 297 -1.63 0.82 -1.47
CA SER A 297 -2.74 0.18 -2.20
C SER A 297 -2.40 -1.27 -2.60
N LEU A 298 -3.17 -2.23 -2.08
CA LEU A 298 -3.08 -3.64 -2.48
C LEU A 298 -3.56 -3.92 -3.93
N ILE A 299 -4.28 -3.00 -4.59
CA ILE A 299 -4.69 -3.20 -5.99
C ILE A 299 -3.47 -3.01 -6.91
N VAL A 300 -3.02 -1.75 -7.03
CA VAL A 300 -1.81 -1.38 -7.78
C VAL A 300 -1.26 -0.08 -7.15
N PRO A 301 -0.10 -0.09 -6.46
CA PRO A 301 0.40 1.07 -5.72
C PRO A 301 0.54 2.36 -6.54
N TRP A 302 1.13 2.29 -7.74
CA TRP A 302 1.32 3.47 -8.59
C TRP A 302 -0.02 4.08 -9.07
N LEU A 303 -1.02 3.23 -9.29
CA LEU A 303 -2.36 3.66 -9.68
C LEU A 303 -3.07 4.33 -8.49
N GLY A 304 -2.88 3.80 -7.27
CA GLY A 304 -3.27 4.44 -6.02
C GLY A 304 -2.77 5.87 -5.92
N ILE A 305 -1.46 6.05 -6.05
CA ILE A 305 -0.80 7.37 -6.01
C ILE A 305 -1.34 8.29 -7.10
N ALA A 306 -1.49 7.78 -8.34
CA ALA A 306 -2.03 8.56 -9.46
C ALA A 306 -3.48 9.01 -9.23
N MET A 307 -4.34 8.14 -8.67
CA MET A 307 -5.72 8.46 -8.35
C MET A 307 -5.81 9.48 -7.21
N HIS A 308 -4.95 9.38 -6.20
CA HIS A 308 -4.85 10.39 -5.14
C HIS A 308 -4.36 11.74 -5.68
N TRP A 309 -3.38 11.74 -6.57
CA TRP A 309 -2.90 12.95 -7.24
C TRP A 309 -4.00 13.62 -8.08
N LEU A 310 -4.72 12.85 -8.90
CA LEU A 310 -5.85 13.37 -9.69
C LEU A 310 -6.98 13.89 -8.79
N HIS A 311 -7.26 13.19 -7.68
CA HIS A 311 -8.22 13.64 -6.68
C HIS A 311 -7.83 15.01 -6.13
N THR A 312 -6.60 15.16 -5.64
CA THR A 312 -6.11 16.40 -5.02
C THR A 312 -6.01 17.55 -6.02
N VAL A 313 -5.58 17.31 -7.26
CA VAL A 313 -5.59 18.33 -8.34
C VAL A 313 -7.02 18.78 -8.66
N ALA A 314 -7.98 17.86 -8.74
CA ALA A 314 -9.37 18.20 -9.02
C ALA A 314 -10.02 18.98 -7.85
N VAL A 315 -9.75 18.56 -6.60
CA VAL A 315 -10.15 19.31 -5.40
C VAL A 315 -9.51 20.70 -5.38
N ALA A 316 -8.21 20.81 -5.64
CA ALA A 316 -7.47 22.06 -5.67
C ALA A 316 -8.03 23.04 -6.71
N PHE A 317 -8.41 22.55 -7.90
CA PHE A 317 -9.09 23.37 -8.90
C PHE A 317 -10.46 23.86 -8.41
N TRP A 318 -11.27 22.96 -7.87
CA TRP A 318 -12.64 23.25 -7.44
C TRP A 318 -12.66 24.20 -6.25
N ILE A 319 -12.07 23.79 -5.13
CA ILE A 319 -12.02 24.52 -3.86
C ILE A 319 -11.15 25.78 -4.00
N GLY A 320 -9.93 25.64 -4.51
CA GLY A 320 -9.01 26.76 -4.68
C GLY A 320 -9.54 27.81 -5.65
N GLY A 321 -10.21 27.37 -6.73
CA GLY A 321 -10.88 28.24 -7.68
C GLY A 321 -12.03 29.04 -7.05
N ILE A 322 -12.85 28.41 -6.19
CA ILE A 322 -13.91 29.11 -5.43
C ILE A 322 -13.29 30.18 -4.52
N LEU A 323 -12.28 29.82 -3.71
CA LEU A 323 -11.61 30.75 -2.79
C LEU A 323 -11.04 31.96 -3.53
N ALA A 324 -10.37 31.73 -4.67
CA ALA A 324 -9.86 32.79 -5.52
C ALA A 324 -11.00 33.66 -6.11
N LEU A 325 -12.09 33.04 -6.61
CA LEU A 325 -13.24 33.78 -7.13
C LEU A 325 -13.89 34.67 -6.07
N VAL A 326 -14.11 34.17 -4.85
CA VAL A 326 -14.69 34.95 -3.73
C VAL A 326 -13.84 36.19 -3.45
N ALA A 327 -12.51 36.06 -3.51
CA ALA A 327 -11.59 37.15 -3.22
C ALA A 327 -11.46 38.16 -4.38
N ILE A 328 -11.64 37.74 -5.63
CA ILE A 328 -11.42 38.56 -6.82
C ILE A 328 -12.70 39.25 -7.29
N LEU A 329 -13.85 38.57 -7.25
CA LEU A 329 -15.11 39.07 -7.81
C LEU A 329 -15.49 40.47 -7.31
N PRO A 330 -15.38 40.83 -6.01
CA PRO A 330 -15.66 42.19 -5.54
C PRO A 330 -14.80 43.25 -6.23
N THR A 331 -13.50 42.99 -6.39
CA THR A 331 -12.54 43.92 -7.02
C THR A 331 -12.69 43.97 -8.55
N ALA A 332 -12.99 42.83 -9.17
CA ALA A 332 -13.18 42.72 -10.62
C ALA A 332 -14.48 43.40 -11.06
N LEU A 333 -15.55 43.28 -10.28
CA LEU A 333 -16.88 43.75 -10.66
C LEU A 333 -17.22 45.18 -10.19
N ALA A 334 -16.41 45.77 -9.30
CA ALA A 334 -16.69 47.09 -8.72
C ALA A 334 -17.04 48.20 -9.73
N PRO A 335 -16.34 48.36 -10.87
CA PRO A 335 -16.59 49.48 -11.79
C PRO A 335 -17.80 49.30 -12.73
N TYR A 336 -18.38 48.11 -12.80
CA TYR A 336 -19.49 47.82 -13.71
C TYR A 336 -20.84 48.17 -13.07
N ASN A 337 -21.83 48.53 -13.89
CA ASN A 337 -23.22 48.67 -13.45
C ASN A 337 -23.90 47.28 -13.29
N SER A 338 -25.15 47.22 -12.79
CA SER A 338 -25.82 45.94 -12.47
C SER A 338 -25.93 44.98 -13.64
N GLU A 339 -26.21 45.49 -14.85
CA GLU A 339 -26.36 44.67 -16.07
C GLU A 339 -25.02 44.16 -16.59
N GLN A 340 -24.01 45.03 -16.67
CA GLN A 340 -22.64 44.66 -17.07
C GLN A 340 -22.01 43.67 -16.08
N ARG A 341 -22.28 43.83 -14.77
CA ARG A 341 -21.84 42.90 -13.73
C ARG A 341 -22.39 41.50 -13.98
N GLN A 342 -23.65 41.38 -14.35
CA GLN A 342 -24.27 40.08 -14.67
C GLN A 342 -23.63 39.45 -15.90
N GLY A 343 -23.45 40.20 -16.99
CA GLY A 343 -22.80 39.69 -18.21
C GLY A 343 -21.38 39.19 -17.96
N ALA A 344 -20.56 39.97 -17.24
CA ALA A 344 -19.19 39.58 -16.90
C ALA A 344 -19.15 38.33 -16.01
N LEU A 345 -20.06 38.22 -15.03
CA LEU A 345 -20.16 37.07 -14.14
C LEU A 345 -20.53 35.80 -14.92
N VAL A 346 -21.51 35.87 -15.81
CA VAL A 346 -21.96 34.71 -16.62
C VAL A 346 -20.84 34.16 -17.49
N ALA A 347 -20.00 35.01 -18.08
CA ALA A 347 -18.88 34.59 -18.92
C ALA A 347 -17.87 33.72 -18.14
N VAL A 348 -17.48 34.14 -16.93
CA VAL A 348 -16.60 33.35 -16.05
C VAL A 348 -17.31 32.11 -15.55
N MET A 349 -18.57 32.24 -15.14
CA MET A 349 -19.30 31.14 -14.52
C MET A 349 -19.57 29.98 -15.48
N ARG A 350 -19.84 30.24 -16.76
CA ARG A 350 -20.02 29.18 -17.76
C ARG A 350 -18.76 28.34 -17.93
N ARG A 351 -17.58 28.97 -17.95
CA ARG A 351 -16.30 28.28 -18.07
C ARG A 351 -15.92 27.56 -16.79
N PHE A 352 -16.05 28.24 -15.65
CA PHE A 352 -15.75 27.68 -14.33
C PHE A 352 -16.65 26.48 -14.03
N SER A 353 -17.98 26.61 -14.20
CA SER A 353 -18.93 25.53 -13.95
C SER A 353 -18.62 24.28 -14.79
N ARG A 354 -18.23 24.44 -16.07
CA ARG A 354 -17.88 23.29 -16.92
C ARG A 354 -16.64 22.55 -16.41
N ALA A 355 -15.60 23.28 -16.01
CA ALA A 355 -14.38 22.69 -15.47
C ALA A 355 -14.62 22.05 -14.09
N VAL A 356 -15.40 22.71 -13.23
CA VAL A 356 -15.80 22.18 -11.91
C VAL A 356 -16.64 20.91 -12.05
N THR A 357 -17.56 20.82 -13.03
CA THR A 357 -18.34 19.59 -13.24
C THR A 357 -17.44 18.38 -13.49
N ALA A 358 -16.43 18.51 -14.35
CA ALA A 358 -15.50 17.41 -14.58
C ALA A 358 -14.54 17.19 -13.39
N ALA A 359 -14.11 18.25 -12.70
CA ALA A 359 -13.37 18.09 -11.44
C ALA A 359 -14.18 17.30 -10.40
N VAL A 360 -15.47 17.58 -10.23
CA VAL A 360 -16.38 16.84 -9.34
C VAL A 360 -16.49 15.37 -9.75
N VAL A 361 -16.64 15.07 -11.05
CA VAL A 361 -16.67 13.66 -11.51
C VAL A 361 -15.35 12.96 -11.18
N ILE A 362 -14.20 13.62 -11.40
CA ILE A 362 -12.89 13.07 -11.03
C ILE A 362 -12.82 12.84 -9.52
N VAL A 363 -13.22 13.80 -8.68
CA VAL A 363 -13.21 13.69 -7.21
C VAL A 363 -14.08 12.53 -6.73
N VAL A 364 -15.29 12.36 -7.29
CA VAL A 364 -16.18 11.27 -6.94
C VAL A 364 -15.60 9.93 -7.38
N ALA A 365 -15.16 9.81 -8.63
CA ALA A 365 -14.63 8.57 -9.18
C ALA A 365 -13.34 8.12 -8.47
N THR A 366 -12.39 9.03 -8.28
CA THR A 366 -11.17 8.77 -7.50
C THR A 366 -11.48 8.50 -6.03
N GLY A 367 -12.50 9.14 -5.45
CA GLY A 367 -12.97 8.88 -4.08
C GLY A 367 -13.52 7.47 -3.91
N ILE A 368 -14.31 6.98 -4.87
CA ILE A 368 -14.79 5.59 -4.89
C ILE A 368 -13.61 4.61 -5.01
N TYR A 369 -12.69 4.86 -5.95
CA TYR A 369 -11.49 4.05 -6.12
C TYR A 369 -10.66 4.00 -4.82
N ASN A 370 -10.35 5.15 -4.23
CA ASN A 370 -9.56 5.24 -3.01
C ASN A 370 -10.27 4.54 -1.83
N SER A 371 -11.59 4.66 -1.71
CA SER A 371 -12.35 3.98 -0.65
C SER A 371 -12.29 2.45 -0.81
N SER A 372 -12.37 1.95 -2.06
CA SER A 372 -12.31 0.51 -2.33
C SER A 372 -10.99 -0.17 -1.95
N ASN A 373 -9.91 0.61 -1.77
CA ASN A 373 -8.65 0.07 -1.27
C ASN A 373 -8.71 -0.31 0.22
N TRP A 374 -9.58 0.34 1.01
CA TRP A 374 -9.56 0.22 2.48
C TRP A 374 -10.78 -0.52 3.06
N PHE A 375 -11.94 -0.45 2.41
CA PHE A 375 -13.15 -1.15 2.89
C PHE A 375 -13.25 -2.53 2.22
N LEU A 376 -12.77 -3.54 2.93
CA LEU A 376 -12.78 -4.95 2.52
C LEU A 376 -14.01 -5.71 3.02
N SER A 377 -14.47 -5.41 4.24
CA SER A 377 -15.60 -6.04 4.91
C SER A 377 -16.54 -4.98 5.51
N GLY A 378 -17.80 -5.35 5.76
CA GLY A 378 -18.81 -4.41 6.30
C GLY A 378 -18.43 -3.81 7.66
N ASP A 379 -17.70 -4.56 8.48
CA ASP A 379 -17.33 -4.16 9.84
C ASP A 379 -16.30 -3.01 9.87
N THR A 380 -15.55 -2.80 8.78
CA THR A 380 -14.61 -1.68 8.67
C THR A 380 -15.31 -0.32 8.54
N ILE A 381 -16.63 -0.27 8.26
CA ILE A 381 -17.40 0.96 8.11
C ILE A 381 -17.56 1.71 9.44
N THR A 382 -17.62 0.98 10.55
CA THR A 382 -17.75 1.57 11.90
C THR A 382 -16.40 1.95 12.51
N SER A 383 -15.30 1.65 11.83
CA SER A 383 -13.97 2.12 12.22
C SER A 383 -13.89 3.65 12.25
N SER A 384 -12.89 4.17 12.94
CA SER A 384 -12.58 5.59 12.98
C SER A 384 -12.39 6.21 11.60
N TYR A 385 -11.68 5.50 10.74
CA TYR A 385 -11.49 5.85 9.35
C TYR A 385 -12.84 5.91 8.60
N GLY A 386 -13.71 4.94 8.85
CA GLY A 386 -15.09 4.92 8.34
C GLY A 386 -15.93 6.12 8.78
N VAL A 387 -15.87 6.49 10.07
CA VAL A 387 -16.57 7.67 10.61
C VAL A 387 -15.99 8.96 10.05
N ALA A 388 -14.66 9.11 10.01
CA ALA A 388 -14.00 10.28 9.42
C ALA A 388 -14.34 10.44 7.93
N LEU A 389 -14.39 9.33 7.19
CA LEU A 389 -14.83 9.30 5.80
C LEU A 389 -16.31 9.70 5.68
N PHE A 390 -17.18 9.19 6.55
CA PHE A 390 -18.60 9.57 6.56
C PHE A 390 -18.79 11.08 6.78
N ILE A 391 -18.07 11.68 7.73
CA ILE A 391 -18.09 13.14 7.96
C ILE A 391 -17.61 13.89 6.71
N LYS A 392 -16.52 13.43 6.08
CA LYS A 392 -16.03 14.01 4.82
C LYS A 392 -17.08 13.91 3.70
N LEU A 393 -17.76 12.77 3.56
CA LEU A 393 -18.82 12.56 2.58
C LEU A 393 -20.02 13.48 2.84
N LEU A 394 -20.40 13.70 4.10
CA LEU A 394 -21.44 14.66 4.46
C LEU A 394 -21.07 16.09 4.04
N MET A 395 -19.82 16.49 4.24
CA MET A 395 -19.32 17.81 3.82
C MET A 395 -19.28 17.94 2.29
N VAL A 396 -18.83 16.91 1.59
CA VAL A 396 -18.86 16.86 0.13
C VAL A 396 -20.30 16.93 -0.38
N ALA A 397 -21.24 16.19 0.21
CA ALA A 397 -22.65 16.24 -0.15
C ALA A 397 -23.23 17.64 0.03
N LEU A 398 -22.88 18.33 1.12
CA LEU A 398 -23.27 19.73 1.36
C LEU A 398 -22.69 20.67 0.29
N LEU A 399 -21.41 20.51 -0.07
CA LEU A 399 -20.78 21.30 -1.14
C LEU A 399 -21.42 21.05 -2.50
N LEU A 400 -21.70 19.79 -2.84
CA LEU A 400 -22.39 19.41 -4.08
C LEU A 400 -23.80 19.98 -4.12
N PHE A 401 -24.52 19.98 -3.00
CA PHE A 401 -25.84 20.57 -2.89
C PHE A 401 -25.80 22.09 -3.12
N ILE A 402 -24.85 22.81 -2.51
CA ILE A 402 -24.66 24.26 -2.73
C ILE A 402 -24.30 24.52 -4.20
N GLY A 403 -23.36 23.76 -4.77
CA GLY A 403 -22.96 23.88 -6.16
C GLY A 403 -24.11 23.60 -7.14
N LEU A 404 -24.98 22.64 -6.83
CA LEU A 404 -26.20 22.38 -7.59
C LEU A 404 -27.16 23.57 -7.54
N LEU A 405 -27.36 24.18 -6.38
CA LEU A 405 -28.18 25.38 -6.24
C LEU A 405 -27.63 26.54 -7.08
N HIS A 406 -26.31 26.75 -7.12
CA HIS A 406 -25.69 27.74 -8.02
C HIS A 406 -25.90 27.39 -9.50
N HIS A 407 -25.73 26.12 -9.86
CA HIS A 407 -25.94 25.67 -11.23
C HIS A 407 -27.38 25.90 -11.70
N LEU A 408 -28.38 25.60 -10.85
CA LEU A 408 -29.79 25.83 -11.12
C LEU A 408 -30.15 27.32 -11.13
N ALA A 409 -29.55 28.13 -10.26
CA ALA A 409 -29.74 29.58 -10.25
C ALA A 409 -29.32 30.25 -11.56
N LEU A 410 -28.35 29.66 -12.28
CA LEU A 410 -27.89 30.12 -13.59
C LEU A 410 -28.75 29.61 -14.76
N ARG A 411 -29.63 28.63 -14.51
CA ARG A 411 -30.48 27.96 -15.51
C ARG A 411 -31.92 27.87 -15.00
N PRO A 412 -32.63 29.01 -14.85
CA PRO A 412 -33.93 29.03 -14.19
C PRO A 412 -35.00 28.15 -14.85
N HIS A 413 -34.87 27.84 -16.14
CA HIS A 413 -35.80 26.95 -16.85
C HIS A 413 -35.78 25.50 -16.30
N LEU A 414 -34.70 25.10 -15.62
CA LEU A 414 -34.61 23.78 -14.96
C LEU A 414 -35.39 23.74 -13.63
N LEU A 415 -35.65 24.91 -13.01
CA LEU A 415 -36.38 25.02 -11.75
C LEU A 415 -37.90 24.83 -11.93
N ASP A 416 -38.40 24.84 -13.17
CA ASP A 416 -39.81 24.55 -13.47
C ASP A 416 -40.17 23.10 -13.16
N ARG A 417 -39.19 22.18 -13.24
CA ARG A 417 -39.36 20.78 -12.86
C ARG A 417 -39.28 20.52 -11.36
N PHE A 418 -38.66 21.43 -10.59
CA PHE A 418 -38.38 21.25 -9.16
C PHE A 418 -38.78 22.48 -8.35
N ALA A 419 -40.10 22.71 -8.21
CA ALA A 419 -40.64 23.91 -7.58
C ALA A 419 -40.14 24.14 -6.14
N PHE A 420 -39.87 23.09 -5.36
CA PHE A 420 -39.34 23.20 -4.00
C PHE A 420 -37.93 23.81 -3.93
N LEU A 421 -37.14 23.70 -5.00
CA LEU A 421 -35.78 24.26 -5.08
C LEU A 421 -35.77 25.73 -5.53
N ARG A 422 -36.92 26.31 -5.94
CA ARG A 422 -36.97 27.69 -6.45
C ARG A 422 -36.52 28.72 -5.42
N GLN A 423 -37.04 28.67 -4.20
CA GLN A 423 -36.67 29.61 -3.15
C GLN A 423 -35.18 29.50 -2.74
N PRO A 424 -34.62 28.30 -2.48
CA PRO A 424 -33.19 28.20 -2.16
C PRO A 424 -32.28 28.57 -3.35
N ALA A 425 -32.67 28.28 -4.60
CA ALA A 425 -31.93 28.72 -5.78
C ALA A 425 -31.99 30.26 -5.97
N GLN A 426 -33.12 30.90 -5.68
CA GLN A 426 -33.22 32.37 -5.65
C GLN A 426 -32.35 32.98 -4.55
N TRP A 427 -32.21 32.34 -3.40
CA TRP A 427 -31.23 32.76 -2.39
C TRP A 427 -29.80 32.64 -2.92
N ALA A 428 -29.46 31.53 -3.58
CA ALA A 428 -28.14 31.31 -4.20
C ALA A 428 -27.84 32.30 -5.35
N SER A 429 -28.87 32.90 -5.96
CA SER A 429 -28.71 33.98 -6.94
C SER A 429 -28.11 35.27 -6.34
N ARG A 430 -28.17 35.44 -5.00
CA ARG A 430 -27.41 36.47 -4.25
C ARG A 430 -25.95 36.02 -4.11
N PHE A 431 -25.33 35.80 -5.27
CA PHE A 431 -24.12 35.04 -5.51
C PHE A 431 -22.97 35.34 -4.54
N MET A 432 -22.70 36.63 -4.27
CA MET A 432 -21.64 37.06 -3.36
C MET A 432 -21.87 36.64 -1.89
N GLY A 433 -23.12 36.57 -1.44
CA GLY A 433 -23.46 36.17 -0.07
C GLY A 433 -23.38 34.65 0.12
N SER A 434 -23.82 33.88 -0.88
CA SER A 434 -23.75 32.42 -0.86
C SER A 434 -22.31 31.89 -0.97
N LEU A 435 -21.47 32.53 -1.79
CA LEU A 435 -20.07 32.14 -1.97
C LEU A 435 -19.26 32.21 -0.66
N ARG A 436 -19.57 33.16 0.23
CA ARG A 436 -18.90 33.27 1.53
C ARG A 436 -19.25 32.13 2.47
N ILE A 437 -20.48 31.63 2.41
CA ILE A 437 -20.92 30.47 3.20
C ILE A 437 -20.28 29.21 2.63
N GLU A 438 -20.27 29.08 1.31
CA GLU A 438 -19.57 27.99 0.62
C GLU A 438 -18.09 27.95 1.00
N ALA A 439 -17.41 29.10 1.05
CA ALA A 439 -16.02 29.18 1.51
C ALA A 439 -15.82 28.69 2.96
N LEU A 440 -16.79 28.89 3.85
CA LEU A 440 -16.72 28.33 5.22
C LEU A 440 -16.89 26.81 5.23
N VAL A 441 -17.82 26.28 4.43
CA VAL A 441 -18.01 24.83 4.28
C VAL A 441 -16.76 24.20 3.66
N VAL A 442 -16.13 24.89 2.70
CA VAL A 442 -14.86 24.50 2.08
C VAL A 442 -13.72 24.41 3.10
N ILE A 443 -13.57 25.41 3.98
CA ILE A 443 -12.54 25.37 5.03
C ILE A 443 -12.76 24.16 5.93
N PHE A 444 -14.01 23.90 6.31
CA PHE A 444 -14.34 22.74 7.14
C PHE A 444 -14.10 21.41 6.40
N ALA A 445 -14.41 21.33 5.10
CA ALA A 445 -14.11 20.17 4.28
C ALA A 445 -12.60 19.88 4.23
N ILE A 446 -11.75 20.91 4.12
CA ILE A 446 -10.29 20.76 4.19
C ILE A 446 -9.85 20.21 5.55
N VAL A 447 -10.38 20.76 6.66
CA VAL A 447 -10.08 20.26 8.02
C VAL A 447 -10.47 18.79 8.17
N THR A 448 -11.67 18.40 7.71
CA THR A 448 -12.11 16.99 7.78
C THR A 448 -11.28 16.07 6.90
N ALA A 449 -10.81 16.55 5.74
CA ALA A 449 -9.93 15.79 4.86
C ALA A 449 -8.53 15.61 5.47
N ALA A 450 -7.98 16.65 6.10
CA ALA A 450 -6.72 16.60 6.84
C ALA A 450 -6.83 15.64 8.03
N GLY A 451 -7.95 15.68 8.77
CA GLY A 451 -8.25 14.73 9.85
C GLY A 451 -8.30 13.28 9.37
N LEU A 452 -9.05 13.01 8.30
CA LEU A 452 -9.09 11.67 7.68
C LEU A 452 -7.69 11.21 7.23
N SER A 453 -6.87 12.11 6.69
CA SER A 453 -5.51 11.79 6.25
C SER A 453 -4.50 11.62 7.40
N ALA A 454 -4.82 12.07 8.60
CA ALA A 454 -4.06 11.82 9.83
C ALA A 454 -4.61 10.60 10.59
N THR A 455 -5.77 10.07 10.17
CA THR A 455 -6.38 8.88 10.76
C THR A 455 -5.74 7.64 10.12
N PRO A 456 -5.42 6.61 10.91
CA PRO A 456 -5.02 5.30 10.42
C PRO A 456 -5.95 4.69 9.35
N THR A 457 -5.44 3.79 8.52
CA THR A 457 -6.28 2.92 7.68
C THR A 457 -6.85 1.76 8.51
N PRO A 458 -8.04 1.24 8.19
CA PRO A 458 -8.60 0.11 8.91
C PRO A 458 -7.80 -1.18 8.66
N GLN A 459 -7.55 -1.95 9.71
CA GLN A 459 -6.95 -3.29 9.59
C GLN A 459 -7.91 -4.25 8.88
N PRO A 460 -7.44 -4.99 7.87
CA PRO A 460 -8.21 -6.05 7.23
C PRO A 460 -8.63 -7.16 8.19
N GLU A 461 -9.82 -7.72 8.00
CA GLU A 461 -10.35 -8.77 8.87
C GLU A 461 -9.53 -10.07 8.82
N PHE A 462 -8.92 -10.39 7.67
CA PHE A 462 -8.09 -11.59 7.53
C PHE A 462 -6.84 -11.57 8.42
N LEU A 463 -6.42 -10.41 8.93
CA LEU A 463 -5.32 -10.32 9.91
C LEU A 463 -5.77 -10.52 11.36
N LYS A 464 -7.06 -10.37 11.63
CA LYS A 464 -7.63 -10.67 12.94
C LYS A 464 -7.89 -12.17 13.13
N GLN A 465 -7.98 -12.92 12.03
CA GLN A 465 -8.07 -14.37 12.05
C GLN A 465 -6.67 -14.95 12.23
N GLN A 466 -6.32 -15.32 13.46
CA GLN A 466 -5.09 -16.05 13.74
C GLN A 466 -5.24 -17.48 13.20
N ALA A 467 -4.60 -17.76 12.08
CA ALA A 467 -4.42 -19.14 11.62
C ALA A 467 -3.41 -19.84 12.54
N GLU A 468 -3.74 -21.04 12.98
CA GLU A 468 -2.81 -21.86 13.77
C GLU A 468 -1.58 -22.19 12.92
N THR A 469 -0.40 -21.80 13.41
CA THR A 469 0.86 -22.05 12.69
C THR A 469 1.19 -23.55 12.72
N PRO A 470 1.35 -24.23 11.57
CA PRO A 470 1.71 -25.63 11.54
C PRO A 470 3.00 -25.91 12.31
N ARG A 471 2.92 -26.80 13.30
CA ARG A 471 4.06 -27.23 14.12
C ARG A 471 3.95 -28.70 14.47
N ALA A 472 5.08 -29.39 14.52
CA ALA A 472 5.14 -30.80 14.89
C ALA A 472 6.51 -31.17 15.47
N SER A 473 6.53 -32.17 16.34
CA SER A 473 7.75 -32.79 16.87
C SER A 473 7.79 -34.28 16.52
N ARG A 474 9.00 -34.81 16.28
CA ARG A 474 9.28 -36.19 15.92
C ARG A 474 10.52 -36.68 16.67
N GLN A 475 10.40 -37.84 17.30
CA GLN A 475 11.56 -38.58 17.80
C GLN A 475 12.18 -39.37 16.63
N VAL A 476 13.46 -39.16 16.37
CA VAL A 476 14.26 -39.88 15.37
C VAL A 476 15.46 -40.46 16.09
N ASP A 477 15.40 -41.75 16.42
CA ASP A 477 16.39 -42.43 17.28
C ASP A 477 16.61 -41.68 18.60
N ASP A 478 17.83 -41.19 18.83
CA ASP A 478 18.23 -40.42 20.02
C ASP A 478 18.01 -38.90 19.88
N LEU A 479 17.47 -38.44 18.74
CA LEU A 479 17.16 -37.03 18.48
C LEU A 479 15.67 -36.72 18.58
N THR A 480 15.35 -35.57 19.17
CA THR A 480 14.04 -34.93 19.07
C THR A 480 14.14 -33.81 18.05
N VAL A 481 13.35 -33.89 16.98
CA VAL A 481 13.31 -32.89 15.90
C VAL A 481 11.95 -32.20 15.92
N SER A 482 11.94 -30.91 16.22
CA SER A 482 10.72 -30.10 16.21
C SER A 482 10.77 -29.08 15.08
N MET A 483 9.68 -28.92 14.34
CA MET A 483 9.61 -28.04 13.19
C MET A 483 8.35 -27.17 13.24
N THR A 484 8.49 -25.89 12.93
CA THR A 484 7.39 -24.93 12.79
C THR A 484 7.46 -24.26 11.41
N VAL A 485 6.32 -24.14 10.72
CA VAL A 485 6.20 -23.48 9.41
C VAL A 485 5.36 -22.23 9.55
N ALA A 486 5.98 -21.05 9.45
CA ALA A 486 5.30 -19.77 9.65
C ALA A 486 5.22 -18.93 8.35
N PRO A 487 4.04 -18.42 7.96
CA PRO A 487 2.74 -18.54 8.65
C PRO A 487 2.02 -19.88 8.42
N GLY A 488 2.49 -20.72 7.49
CA GLY A 488 1.82 -21.97 7.13
C GLY A 488 0.74 -21.80 6.04
N GLY A 489 0.95 -20.84 5.14
CA GLY A 489 0.07 -20.53 4.01
C GLY A 489 0.85 -20.32 2.71
N PRO A 490 0.16 -20.22 1.55
CA PRO A 490 0.79 -19.87 0.28
C PRO A 490 1.66 -18.60 0.35
N GLY A 491 2.87 -18.66 -0.18
CA GLY A 491 3.87 -17.61 -0.19
C GLY A 491 5.14 -17.97 0.57
N VAL A 492 5.89 -16.94 0.99
CA VAL A 492 7.15 -17.09 1.72
C VAL A 492 6.90 -17.64 3.13
N ASN A 493 7.48 -18.80 3.44
CA ASN A 493 7.42 -19.43 4.75
C ASN A 493 8.81 -19.47 5.38
N THR A 494 8.88 -19.32 6.70
CA THR A 494 10.07 -19.62 7.51
C THR A 494 9.87 -20.96 8.21
N TYR A 495 10.98 -21.65 8.37
CA TYR A 495 11.06 -23.00 8.89
C TYR A 495 11.99 -23.00 10.09
N ASP A 496 11.41 -23.08 11.28
CA ASP A 496 12.18 -23.12 12.53
C ASP A 496 12.34 -24.59 12.94
N ILE A 497 13.57 -25.08 12.95
CA ILE A 497 13.94 -26.48 13.19
C ILE A 497 14.76 -26.56 14.47
N VAL A 498 14.22 -27.17 15.52
CA VAL A 498 14.90 -27.39 16.79
C VAL A 498 15.37 -28.84 16.89
N LEU A 499 16.67 -29.03 17.12
CA LEU A 499 17.30 -30.32 17.34
C LEU A 499 17.75 -30.49 18.79
N GLU A 500 17.38 -31.62 19.37
CA GLU A 500 17.82 -32.00 20.72
C GLU A 500 18.22 -33.45 20.81
N ARG A 501 19.08 -33.75 21.77
CA ARG A 501 19.50 -35.09 22.16
C ARG A 501 19.43 -35.19 23.68
N ASN A 502 18.54 -36.02 24.21
CA ASN A 502 18.28 -36.13 25.66
C ASN A 502 17.97 -34.77 26.32
N ASP A 503 17.06 -34.00 25.72
CA ASP A 503 16.65 -32.65 26.15
C ASP A 503 17.76 -31.58 26.16
N GLU A 504 18.92 -31.87 25.55
CA GLU A 504 20.00 -30.91 25.35
C GLU A 504 20.09 -30.49 23.87
N PRO A 505 20.27 -29.20 23.57
CA PRO A 505 20.30 -28.68 22.22
C PRO A 505 21.52 -29.17 21.43
N VAL A 506 21.30 -29.60 20.19
CA VAL A 506 22.36 -30.10 19.31
C VAL A 506 22.90 -28.98 18.42
N GLN A 507 24.15 -28.59 18.68
CA GLN A 507 24.87 -27.56 17.95
C GLN A 507 25.65 -28.12 16.75
N ASN A 508 25.99 -27.25 15.80
CA ASN A 508 26.84 -27.55 14.65
C ASN A 508 26.38 -28.73 13.76
N ALA A 509 25.07 -29.00 13.72
CA ALA A 509 24.50 -29.91 12.74
C ALA A 509 24.42 -29.22 11.38
N ARG A 510 24.65 -29.97 10.31
CA ARG A 510 24.28 -29.54 8.96
C ARG A 510 22.90 -30.12 8.66
N ILE A 511 21.92 -29.26 8.43
CA ILE A 511 20.55 -29.67 8.09
C ILE A 511 20.25 -29.23 6.67
N GLU A 512 19.94 -30.19 5.82
CA GLU A 512 19.42 -29.94 4.48
C GLU A 512 17.92 -30.22 4.46
N MET A 513 17.14 -29.20 4.13
CA MET A 513 15.69 -29.27 4.07
C MET A 513 15.21 -29.28 2.62
N VAL A 514 14.22 -30.13 2.34
CA VAL A 514 13.49 -30.12 1.08
C VAL A 514 11.99 -30.03 1.38
N THR A 515 11.34 -29.05 0.78
CA THR A 515 9.88 -28.88 0.81
C THR A 515 9.29 -29.46 -0.48
N SER A 516 8.25 -30.27 -0.39
CA SER A 516 7.63 -30.92 -1.56
C SER A 516 6.12 -31.06 -1.45
N SER A 517 5.43 -30.99 -2.59
CA SER A 517 4.00 -31.30 -2.69
C SER A 517 3.82 -32.64 -3.40
N PRO A 518 3.42 -33.72 -2.70
CA PRO A 518 3.25 -35.03 -3.33
C PRO A 518 2.11 -35.04 -4.36
N SER A 519 1.07 -34.23 -4.17
CA SER A 519 -0.08 -34.14 -5.08
C SER A 519 0.25 -33.46 -6.40
N ARG A 520 1.34 -32.68 -6.46
CA ARG A 520 1.81 -31.97 -7.66
C ARG A 520 3.17 -32.44 -8.17
N ASP A 521 3.85 -33.29 -7.41
CA ASP A 521 5.25 -33.68 -7.63
C ASP A 521 6.16 -32.44 -7.77
N ILE A 522 5.91 -31.43 -6.94
CA ILE A 522 6.73 -30.21 -6.85
C ILE A 522 7.72 -30.40 -5.70
N ARG A 523 8.97 -29.99 -5.91
CA ARG A 523 10.03 -30.10 -4.92
C ARG A 523 10.94 -28.88 -4.96
N SER A 524 11.30 -28.35 -3.80
CA SER A 524 12.31 -27.30 -3.66
C SER A 524 13.70 -27.84 -3.98
N THR A 525 14.65 -26.94 -4.19
CA THR A 525 16.05 -27.29 -3.98
C THR A 525 16.30 -27.63 -2.52
N ALA A 526 17.37 -28.37 -2.24
CA ALA A 526 17.81 -28.57 -0.87
C ALA A 526 18.31 -27.23 -0.31
N ASP A 527 17.62 -26.73 0.70
CA ASP A 527 17.98 -25.51 1.41
C ASP A 527 18.74 -25.91 2.67
N GLU A 528 19.98 -25.43 2.82
CA GLU A 528 20.73 -25.62 4.07
C GLU A 528 20.13 -24.68 5.12
N ALA A 529 19.73 -25.23 6.28
CA ALA A 529 19.21 -24.42 7.37
C ALA A 529 20.37 -23.78 8.13
N ASP A 530 20.31 -22.46 8.30
CA ASP A 530 21.35 -21.70 8.97
C ASP A 530 21.30 -21.97 10.49
N PRO A 531 22.41 -22.37 11.12
CA PRO A 531 22.46 -22.50 12.56
C PRO A 531 22.31 -21.11 13.20
N LEU A 532 21.40 -21.01 14.16
CA LEU A 532 21.31 -19.84 15.02
C LEU A 532 21.97 -20.11 16.36
N ASP A 533 21.21 -20.66 17.30
CA ASP A 533 21.63 -20.81 18.69
C ASP A 533 20.72 -21.81 19.42
N ALA A 534 21.16 -22.37 20.55
CA ALA A 534 20.42 -23.38 21.32
C ALA A 534 19.80 -24.53 20.49
N GLY A 535 20.52 -25.04 19.49
CA GLY A 535 20.05 -26.16 18.66
C GLY A 535 18.93 -25.80 17.67
N LEU A 536 18.63 -24.51 17.48
CA LEU A 536 17.69 -24.01 16.48
C LEU A 536 18.42 -23.65 15.18
N TYR A 537 17.83 -24.12 14.08
CA TYR A 537 18.24 -23.88 12.71
C TYR A 537 17.06 -23.28 11.96
N VAL A 538 17.32 -22.31 11.09
CA VAL A 538 16.26 -21.61 10.36
C VAL A 538 16.51 -21.69 8.87
N SER A 539 15.43 -21.90 8.11
CA SER A 539 15.42 -21.78 6.66
C SER A 539 14.20 -20.97 6.21
N ALA A 540 14.22 -20.43 5.00
CA ALA A 540 13.09 -19.72 4.43
C ALA A 540 13.04 -19.93 2.91
N ASN A 541 11.85 -20.24 2.39
CA ASN A 541 11.62 -20.32 0.94
C ASN A 541 10.16 -19.99 0.61
N ASP A 542 9.88 -19.82 -0.68
CA ASP A 542 8.56 -19.50 -1.25
C ASP A 542 7.95 -20.71 -2.00
N THR A 543 8.42 -21.93 -1.71
CA THR A 543 8.02 -23.13 -2.46
C THR A 543 6.54 -23.46 -2.28
N ILE A 544 5.98 -23.20 -1.09
CA ILE A 544 4.55 -23.41 -0.79
C ILE A 544 3.76 -22.31 -1.49
N ASP A 545 3.22 -22.58 -2.67
CA ASP A 545 2.53 -21.59 -3.52
C ASP A 545 1.00 -21.78 -3.59
N GLU A 546 0.49 -22.90 -3.09
CA GLU A 546 -0.94 -23.21 -3.04
C GLU A 546 -1.35 -23.97 -1.76
N PRO A 547 -2.64 -23.87 -1.35
CA PRO A 547 -3.16 -24.65 -0.22
C PRO A 547 -3.15 -26.15 -0.51
N GLY A 548 -2.97 -26.97 0.51
CA GLY A 548 -2.99 -28.43 0.39
C GLY A 548 -1.93 -29.14 1.24
N VAL A 549 -1.67 -30.40 0.92
CA VAL A 549 -0.69 -31.22 1.63
C VAL A 549 0.72 -30.91 1.12
N TRP A 550 1.59 -30.53 2.04
CA TRP A 550 3.00 -30.30 1.80
C TRP A 550 3.85 -31.10 2.77
N TRP A 551 4.98 -31.59 2.31
CA TRP A 551 5.96 -32.30 3.12
C TRP A 551 7.22 -31.47 3.30
N SER A 552 7.78 -31.52 4.49
CA SER A 552 9.13 -31.04 4.75
C SER A 552 10.00 -32.20 5.20
N THR A 553 11.09 -32.39 4.51
CA THR A 553 12.02 -33.49 4.77
C THR A 553 13.35 -32.88 5.20
N LEU A 554 13.89 -33.34 6.33
CA LEU A 554 15.18 -32.90 6.90
C LEU A 554 16.21 -34.03 6.87
N ASP A 555 17.36 -33.80 6.24
CA ASP A 555 18.54 -34.65 6.36
C ASP A 555 19.53 -33.97 7.28
N ILE A 556 19.74 -34.58 8.44
CA ILE A 556 20.50 -34.01 9.54
C ILE A 556 21.82 -34.75 9.62
N ARG A 557 22.93 -34.02 9.62
CA ARG A 557 24.28 -34.56 9.78
C ARG A 557 24.96 -33.91 10.97
N LEU A 558 25.37 -34.72 11.94
CA LEU A 558 26.10 -34.25 13.12
C LEU A 558 27.62 -34.22 12.88
N GLU A 559 28.34 -33.51 13.73
CA GLU A 559 29.82 -33.42 13.67
C GLU A 559 30.51 -34.78 13.80
N ASP A 560 29.94 -35.69 14.59
CA ASP A 560 30.43 -37.07 14.76
C ASP A 560 30.26 -37.95 13.51
N GLY A 561 29.61 -37.40 12.46
CA GLY A 561 29.36 -38.06 11.19
C GLY A 561 28.03 -38.82 11.13
N SER A 562 27.29 -38.91 12.24
CA SER A 562 25.97 -39.54 12.31
C SER A 562 24.97 -38.81 11.41
N ARG A 563 24.05 -39.58 10.81
CA ARG A 563 23.05 -39.09 9.87
C ARG A 563 21.66 -39.50 10.32
N TYR A 564 20.73 -38.56 10.29
CA TYR A 564 19.34 -38.76 10.68
C TYR A 564 18.42 -38.19 9.59
N ARG A 565 17.23 -38.78 9.46
CA ARG A 565 16.17 -38.32 8.56
C ARG A 565 14.91 -38.06 9.37
N ALA A 566 14.42 -36.83 9.32
CA ALA A 566 13.07 -36.49 9.76
C ALA A 566 12.21 -36.08 8.56
N ALA A 567 10.91 -36.34 8.65
CA ALA A 567 9.94 -35.87 7.68
C ALA A 567 8.65 -35.45 8.39
N PHE A 568 8.01 -34.42 7.85
CA PHE A 568 6.81 -33.80 8.38
C PHE A 568 5.78 -33.62 7.28
N GLU A 569 4.51 -33.77 7.64
CA GLU A 569 3.37 -33.48 6.78
C GLU A 569 2.61 -32.28 7.34
N TRP A 570 2.30 -31.34 6.45
CA TRP A 570 1.62 -30.09 6.74
C TRP A 570 0.35 -30.00 5.91
N ASN A 571 -0.74 -29.58 6.55
CA ASN A 571 -1.94 -29.16 5.85
C ASN A 571 -1.96 -27.63 5.78
N ILE A 572 -1.60 -27.09 4.62
CA ILE A 572 -1.45 -25.66 4.38
C ILE A 572 -2.80 -25.05 4.02
N SER A 573 -3.23 -24.04 4.78
CA SER A 573 -4.47 -23.31 4.52
C SER A 573 -4.23 -22.01 3.74
N ALA A 574 -5.20 -21.62 2.92
CA ALA A 574 -5.25 -20.29 2.33
C ALA A 574 -5.43 -19.18 3.37
N ASP A 575 -6.01 -19.49 4.53
CA ASP A 575 -6.31 -18.51 5.59
C ASP A 575 -5.06 -17.94 6.24
N ALA A 576 -3.95 -18.70 6.21
CA ALA A 576 -2.64 -18.26 6.70
C ALA A 576 -1.85 -17.44 5.65
N ALA A 577 -2.40 -17.23 4.45
CA ALA A 577 -1.73 -16.51 3.37
C ALA A 577 -1.65 -15.01 3.65
N VAL A 578 -0.47 -14.43 3.42
CA VAL A 578 -0.30 -12.97 3.46
C VAL A 578 -0.71 -12.38 2.11
N ILE A 579 -1.85 -11.69 2.05
CA ILE A 579 -2.32 -11.03 0.82
C ILE A 579 -1.46 -9.79 0.52
N GLN A 580 -0.54 -9.91 -0.44
CA GLN A 580 0.30 -8.80 -0.91
C GLN A 580 -0.31 -7.99 -2.06
N SER A 581 -1.24 -8.57 -2.83
CA SER A 581 -1.93 -7.87 -3.92
C SER A 581 -3.37 -8.35 -4.12
N ARG A 582 -4.20 -7.52 -4.75
CA ARG A 582 -5.62 -7.79 -5.02
C ARG A 582 -6.00 -7.41 -6.45
N PRO A 583 -6.78 -8.24 -7.16
CA PRO A 583 -7.25 -7.89 -8.48
C PRO A 583 -8.25 -6.71 -8.44
N PRO A 584 -8.32 -5.87 -9.49
CA PRO A 584 -9.28 -4.78 -9.57
C PRO A 584 -10.72 -5.30 -9.68
N THR A 585 -11.62 -4.80 -8.84
CA THR A 585 -13.06 -5.12 -8.89
C THR A 585 -13.77 -4.37 -10.01
N PRO A 586 -14.98 -4.79 -10.46
CA PRO A 586 -15.76 -4.04 -11.44
C PRO A 586 -16.02 -2.57 -11.04
N LEU A 587 -16.17 -2.30 -9.74
CA LEU A 587 -16.32 -0.94 -9.20
C LEU A 587 -15.03 -0.11 -9.42
N THR A 588 -13.86 -0.71 -9.18
CA THR A 588 -12.57 -0.03 -9.42
C THR A 588 -12.38 0.30 -10.89
N ILE A 589 -12.73 -0.64 -11.79
CA ILE A 589 -12.65 -0.45 -13.25
C ILE A 589 -13.61 0.66 -13.69
N ALA A 590 -14.86 0.63 -13.24
CA ALA A 590 -15.84 1.68 -13.53
C ALA A 590 -15.35 3.06 -13.05
N SER A 591 -14.71 3.13 -11.88
CA SER A 591 -14.12 4.36 -11.34
C SER A 591 -13.01 4.91 -12.25
N ILE A 592 -12.11 4.04 -12.72
CA ILE A 592 -11.05 4.42 -13.67
C ILE A 592 -11.65 4.96 -14.97
N LEU A 593 -12.66 4.27 -15.53
CA LEU A 593 -13.34 4.69 -16.75
C LEU A 593 -14.04 6.05 -16.59
N MET A 594 -14.65 6.31 -15.44
CA MET A 594 -15.26 7.62 -15.14
C MET A 594 -14.22 8.75 -15.10
N VAL A 595 -13.03 8.51 -14.54
CA VAL A 595 -11.93 9.49 -14.56
C VAL A 595 -11.50 9.79 -15.99
N ILE A 596 -11.29 8.75 -16.80
CA ILE A 596 -10.91 8.89 -18.22
C ILE A 596 -11.97 9.69 -18.99
N ALA A 597 -13.26 9.37 -18.79
CA ALA A 597 -14.36 10.08 -19.42
C ALA A 597 -14.44 11.56 -19.01
N ALA A 598 -14.19 11.87 -17.73
CA ALA A 598 -14.18 13.24 -17.23
C ALA A 598 -13.02 14.08 -17.79
N ILE A 599 -11.83 13.48 -17.89
CA ILE A 599 -10.67 14.11 -18.55
C ILE A 599 -10.97 14.36 -20.02
N ALA A 600 -11.53 13.36 -20.72
CA ALA A 600 -11.92 13.48 -22.12
C ALA A 600 -12.96 14.60 -22.34
N TYR A 601 -13.94 14.76 -21.45
CA TYR A 601 -14.96 15.81 -21.54
C TYR A 601 -14.37 17.24 -21.52
N ILE A 602 -13.28 17.47 -20.79
CA ILE A 602 -12.56 18.75 -20.78
C ILE A 602 -11.64 18.86 -22.01
N ALA A 603 -10.88 17.80 -22.30
CA ALA A 603 -9.81 17.83 -23.28
C ALA A 603 -10.31 17.81 -24.74
N ILE A 604 -11.41 17.10 -25.03
CA ILE A 604 -11.90 16.89 -26.40
C ILE A 604 -12.19 18.23 -27.11
N PRO A 605 -12.96 19.19 -26.57
CA PRO A 605 -13.33 20.37 -27.36
C PRO A 605 -12.19 21.29 -27.80
N PRO A 606 -11.16 21.60 -26.98
CA PRO A 606 -9.99 22.32 -27.48
C PRO A 606 -9.16 21.48 -28.46
N ILE A 607 -9.03 20.16 -28.23
CA ILE A 607 -8.33 19.25 -29.15
C ILE A 607 -9.03 19.20 -30.50
N THR A 608 -10.36 19.03 -30.54
CA THR A 608 -11.13 18.99 -31.78
C THR A 608 -11.14 20.33 -32.47
N SER A 609 -11.20 21.45 -31.74
CA SER A 609 -11.09 22.79 -32.34
C SER A 609 -9.72 23.04 -32.99
N TYR A 610 -8.64 22.52 -32.38
CA TYR A 610 -7.30 22.58 -32.95
C TYR A 610 -7.17 21.63 -34.15
N ALA A 611 -7.60 20.38 -33.98
CA ALA A 611 -7.55 19.37 -35.02
C ALA A 611 -8.37 19.80 -36.24
N GLN A 612 -9.56 20.39 -36.07
CA GLN A 612 -10.37 20.89 -37.19
C GLN A 612 -9.67 22.00 -37.99
N ARG A 613 -8.74 22.74 -37.37
CA ARG A 613 -7.97 23.79 -38.04
C ARG A 613 -6.70 23.27 -38.69
N ASN A 614 -6.16 22.16 -38.19
CA ASN A 614 -4.78 21.73 -38.48
C ASN A 614 -4.67 20.30 -39.03
N MET A 615 -5.73 19.49 -38.99
CA MET A 615 -5.75 18.08 -39.39
C MET A 615 -6.80 17.83 -40.46
N ASP A 616 -6.48 16.93 -41.40
CA ASP A 616 -7.40 16.48 -42.45
C ASP A 616 -8.25 15.30 -41.96
N PHE A 617 -9.55 15.55 -41.74
CA PHE A 617 -10.55 14.57 -41.34
C PHE A 617 -11.24 13.87 -42.52
N SER A 618 -10.56 13.72 -43.66
CA SER A 618 -11.05 12.88 -44.74
C SER A 618 -11.49 11.51 -44.21
N ALA A 619 -12.57 10.96 -44.79
CA ALA A 619 -13.12 9.67 -44.37
C ALA A 619 -12.05 8.56 -44.36
N GLN A 620 -11.08 8.67 -45.27
CA GLN A 620 -9.91 7.78 -45.34
C GLN A 620 -9.03 7.89 -44.08
N ASN A 621 -8.64 9.10 -43.65
CA ASN A 621 -7.80 9.27 -42.46
C ASN A 621 -8.50 8.82 -41.17
N VAL A 622 -9.80 9.10 -41.05
CA VAL A 622 -10.60 8.65 -39.90
C VAL A 622 -10.73 7.12 -39.89
N LEU A 623 -10.98 6.49 -41.04
CA LEU A 623 -11.06 5.05 -41.16
C LEU A 623 -9.71 4.37 -40.85
N ILE A 624 -8.60 4.95 -41.31
CA ILE A 624 -7.25 4.48 -40.98
C ILE A 624 -7.01 4.58 -39.47
N ALA A 625 -7.34 5.71 -38.84
CA ALA A 625 -7.15 5.90 -37.40
C ALA A 625 -7.98 4.90 -36.57
N ILE A 626 -9.27 4.74 -36.89
CA ILE A 626 -10.14 3.74 -36.23
C ILE A 626 -9.60 2.33 -36.47
N GLY A 627 -9.20 2.00 -37.70
CA GLY A 627 -8.62 0.71 -38.06
C GLY A 627 -7.37 0.39 -37.24
N VAL A 628 -6.44 1.34 -37.13
CA VAL A 628 -5.22 1.19 -36.32
C VAL A 628 -5.56 0.97 -34.84
N ILE A 629 -6.50 1.73 -34.28
CA ILE A 629 -6.93 1.57 -32.88
C ILE A 629 -7.55 0.18 -32.65
N VAL A 630 -8.47 -0.25 -33.51
CA VAL A 630 -9.12 -1.56 -33.41
C VAL A 630 -8.11 -2.69 -33.55
N ILE A 631 -7.22 -2.62 -34.55
CA ILE A 631 -6.14 -3.61 -34.74
C ILE A 631 -5.24 -3.67 -33.52
N THR A 632 -4.87 -2.52 -32.94
CA THR A 632 -4.03 -2.47 -31.74
C THR A 632 -4.73 -3.11 -30.54
N ILE A 633 -6.01 -2.80 -30.30
CA ILE A 633 -6.79 -3.40 -29.20
C ILE A 633 -6.90 -4.91 -29.38
N VAL A 634 -7.23 -5.38 -30.59
CA VAL A 634 -7.33 -6.82 -30.90
C VAL A 634 -5.97 -7.50 -30.73
N ALA A 635 -4.88 -6.91 -31.22
CA ALA A 635 -3.54 -7.45 -31.06
C ALA A 635 -3.12 -7.52 -29.58
N MET A 636 -3.46 -6.50 -28.77
CA MET A 636 -3.15 -6.47 -27.34
C MET A 636 -3.98 -7.50 -26.56
N MET A 637 -5.26 -7.67 -26.92
CA MET A 637 -6.14 -8.69 -26.32
C MET A 637 -5.67 -10.11 -26.68
N ILE A 638 -5.38 -10.37 -27.96
CA ILE A 638 -4.82 -11.66 -28.41
C ILE A 638 -3.48 -11.91 -27.73
N GLY A 639 -2.59 -10.91 -27.67
CA GLY A 639 -1.30 -11.03 -26.99
C GLY A 639 -1.44 -11.34 -25.51
N THR A 640 -2.41 -10.73 -24.82
CA THR A 640 -2.66 -10.99 -23.39
C THR A 640 -3.24 -12.39 -23.18
N LEU A 641 -4.25 -12.78 -23.97
CA LEU A 641 -4.81 -14.13 -23.93
C LEU A 641 -3.75 -15.19 -24.26
N PHE A 642 -2.89 -14.91 -25.23
CA PHE A 642 -1.75 -15.76 -25.57
C PHE A 642 -0.78 -15.86 -24.40
N ILE A 643 -0.41 -14.75 -23.75
CA ILE A 643 0.47 -14.78 -22.57
C ILE A 643 -0.15 -15.60 -21.44
N ILE A 644 -1.42 -15.38 -21.10
CA ILE A 644 -2.12 -16.14 -20.04
C ILE A 644 -2.15 -17.64 -20.39
N GLN A 645 -2.59 -17.97 -21.59
CA GLN A 645 -2.67 -19.36 -22.04
C GLN A 645 -1.28 -20.01 -22.11
N GLN A 646 -0.25 -19.27 -22.55
CA GLN A 646 1.13 -19.76 -22.53
C GLN A 646 1.64 -19.94 -21.11
N GLN A 647 1.31 -19.06 -20.16
CA GLN A 647 1.69 -19.21 -18.76
C GLN A 647 1.04 -20.46 -18.13
N GLU A 648 -0.25 -20.68 -18.36
CA GLU A 648 -0.96 -21.87 -17.91
C GLU A 648 -0.39 -23.14 -18.54
N GLN A 649 -0.18 -23.15 -19.86
CA GLN A 649 0.43 -24.28 -20.56
C GLN A 649 1.87 -24.55 -20.10
N ILE A 650 2.68 -23.50 -19.90
CA ILE A 650 4.04 -23.64 -19.38
C ILE A 650 3.99 -24.18 -17.95
N ALA A 651 3.05 -23.74 -17.11
CA ALA A 651 2.89 -24.26 -15.75
C ALA A 651 2.51 -25.75 -15.75
N GLU A 652 1.55 -26.15 -16.58
CA GLU A 652 1.15 -27.56 -16.76
C GLU A 652 2.25 -28.43 -17.36
N LEU A 653 3.01 -27.90 -18.33
CA LEU A 653 4.14 -28.61 -18.94
C LEU A 653 5.35 -28.71 -18.00
N ARG A 654 5.55 -27.69 -17.15
CA ARG A 654 6.65 -27.68 -16.17
C ARG A 654 6.37 -28.65 -15.03
N ASN A 655 5.13 -28.68 -14.52
CA ASN A 655 4.72 -29.52 -13.40
C ASN A 655 3.36 -30.19 -13.70
N PRO A 656 3.31 -31.21 -14.59
CA PRO A 656 2.09 -31.97 -14.83
C PRO A 656 1.62 -32.64 -13.54
N LEU A 657 0.32 -32.95 -13.44
CA LEU A 657 -0.19 -33.72 -12.30
C LEU A 657 0.37 -35.15 -12.35
N PRO A 658 0.86 -35.71 -11.24
CA PRO A 658 1.40 -37.05 -11.22
C PRO A 658 0.31 -38.11 -11.44
N GLU A 659 0.64 -39.17 -12.19
CA GLU A 659 -0.26 -40.32 -12.37
C GLU A 659 -0.43 -41.10 -11.05
N HIS A 660 0.63 -41.13 -10.25
CA HIS A 660 0.68 -41.78 -8.95
C HIS A 660 1.18 -40.78 -7.90
N VAL A 661 0.39 -40.56 -6.85
CA VAL A 661 0.75 -39.66 -5.74
C VAL A 661 1.46 -40.47 -4.67
N ASN A 662 2.63 -40.01 -4.22
CA ASN A 662 3.31 -40.62 -3.10
C ASN A 662 2.50 -40.44 -1.81
N THR A 663 2.08 -41.55 -1.20
CA THR A 663 1.29 -41.57 0.04
C THR A 663 2.14 -41.94 1.26
N VAL A 664 3.42 -42.26 1.06
CA VAL A 664 4.33 -42.71 2.12
C VAL A 664 5.34 -41.61 2.41
N LEU A 665 5.25 -41.04 3.61
CA LEU A 665 6.17 -40.01 4.07
C LEU A 665 7.62 -40.54 4.06
N PRO A 666 8.59 -39.82 3.47
CA PRO A 666 9.98 -40.26 3.34
C PRO A 666 10.78 -40.08 4.65
N ASP A 667 10.30 -40.68 5.73
CA ASP A 667 10.98 -40.74 7.03
C ASP A 667 12.02 -41.88 7.10
N ALA A 668 12.79 -41.95 8.20
CA ALA A 668 13.80 -42.98 8.39
C ALA A 668 13.24 -44.41 8.24
N ALA A 669 12.03 -44.66 8.77
CA ALA A 669 11.40 -45.98 8.69
C ALA A 669 11.04 -46.37 7.25
N SER A 670 10.58 -45.41 6.43
CA SER A 670 10.34 -45.61 5.00
C SER A 670 11.63 -45.92 4.25
N LEU A 671 12.72 -45.21 4.56
CA LEU A 671 14.03 -45.45 3.94
C LEU A 671 14.57 -46.84 4.29
N ASP A 672 14.42 -47.30 5.53
CA ASP A 672 14.87 -48.63 5.97
C ASP A 672 14.08 -49.76 5.30
N ARG A 673 12.75 -49.62 5.22
CA ARG A 673 11.90 -50.55 4.47
C ARG A 673 12.27 -50.54 2.99
N GLY A 674 12.45 -49.36 2.42
CA GLY A 674 12.85 -49.15 1.04
C GLY A 674 14.18 -49.80 0.71
N LEU A 675 15.19 -49.67 1.58
CA LEU A 675 16.49 -50.33 1.47
C LEU A 675 16.35 -51.86 1.45
N ALA A 676 15.58 -52.41 2.40
CA ALA A 676 15.38 -53.86 2.52
C ALA A 676 14.69 -54.43 1.27
N ILE A 677 13.64 -53.77 0.79
CA ILE A 677 12.91 -54.15 -0.42
C ILE A 677 13.82 -53.99 -1.64
N TYR A 678 14.52 -52.86 -1.76
CA TYR A 678 15.44 -52.60 -2.87
C TYR A 678 16.52 -53.69 -3.02
N GLN A 679 17.09 -54.17 -1.91
CA GLN A 679 18.14 -55.21 -1.92
C GLN A 679 17.64 -56.60 -2.33
N VAL A 680 16.36 -56.89 -2.08
CA VAL A 680 15.77 -58.22 -2.31
C VAL A 680 14.98 -58.24 -3.62
N ASP A 681 14.06 -57.31 -3.78
CA ASP A 681 13.03 -57.30 -4.82
C ASP A 681 13.37 -56.41 -6.02
N CYS A 682 14.43 -55.60 -5.93
CA CYS A 682 15.01 -54.83 -7.04
C CYS A 682 16.49 -55.20 -7.29
N ARG A 683 16.94 -56.36 -6.81
CA ARG A 683 18.36 -56.76 -6.73
C ARG A 683 19.12 -56.70 -8.06
N ASP A 684 18.44 -56.99 -9.16
CA ASP A 684 19.06 -57.05 -10.48
C ASP A 684 19.55 -55.68 -10.97
N TRP A 685 19.04 -54.58 -10.40
CA TRP A 685 19.37 -53.21 -10.80
C TRP A 685 20.87 -52.91 -10.68
N VAL A 686 21.50 -53.31 -9.57
CA VAL A 686 22.91 -53.00 -9.27
C VAL A 686 23.87 -53.60 -10.32
N SER A 687 23.45 -54.68 -10.98
CA SER A 687 24.27 -55.40 -11.97
C SER A 687 24.15 -54.85 -13.40
N VAL A 688 23.23 -53.91 -13.63
CA VAL A 688 22.89 -53.40 -14.96
C VAL A 688 23.69 -52.14 -15.28
N THR A 689 24.18 -52.06 -16.52
CA THR A 689 25.05 -50.96 -17.00
C THR A 689 24.42 -49.57 -16.93
N ASP A 690 23.09 -49.47 -17.07
CA ASP A 690 22.37 -48.19 -17.05
C ASP A 690 22.03 -47.70 -15.64
N PHE A 691 22.13 -48.54 -14.60
CA PHE A 691 21.74 -48.17 -13.24
C PHE A 691 22.56 -47.02 -12.63
N PRO A 692 23.89 -46.92 -12.83
CA PRO A 692 24.64 -45.72 -12.42
C PRO A 692 24.14 -44.43 -13.08
N THR A 693 23.63 -44.51 -14.32
CA THR A 693 23.06 -43.35 -15.02
C THR A 693 21.73 -42.94 -14.40
N LEU A 694 20.88 -43.92 -14.05
CA LEU A 694 19.64 -43.68 -13.31
C LEU A 694 19.94 -42.95 -11.99
N LEU A 695 20.91 -43.43 -11.22
CA LEU A 695 21.29 -42.82 -9.94
C LEU A 695 21.84 -41.39 -10.09
N GLN A 696 22.63 -41.11 -11.13
CA GLN A 696 23.12 -39.74 -11.41
C GLN A 696 22.00 -38.75 -11.74
N GLN A 697 20.86 -39.26 -12.21
CA GLN A 697 19.72 -38.47 -12.65
C GLN A 697 18.53 -38.56 -11.69
N VAL A 698 18.66 -39.23 -10.54
CA VAL A 698 17.52 -39.50 -9.65
C VAL A 698 16.82 -38.22 -9.20
N ASN A 699 17.54 -37.12 -8.99
CA ASN A 699 16.95 -35.81 -8.64
C ASN A 699 16.32 -35.07 -9.83
N ALA A 700 16.60 -35.48 -11.07
CA ALA A 700 15.97 -34.93 -12.27
C ALA A 700 14.65 -35.65 -12.60
N PHE A 701 14.46 -36.89 -12.12
CA PHE A 701 13.18 -37.58 -12.21
C PHE A 701 12.17 -37.02 -11.22
N ARG A 702 10.91 -37.11 -11.59
CA ARG A 702 9.75 -36.94 -10.71
C ARG A 702 9.50 -38.20 -9.87
N ASP A 703 8.78 -38.08 -8.75
CA ASP A 703 8.49 -39.23 -7.90
C ASP A 703 7.58 -40.26 -8.61
N ASP A 704 6.61 -39.81 -9.40
CA ASP A 704 5.76 -40.67 -10.22
C ASP A 704 6.53 -41.42 -11.31
N GLU A 705 7.52 -40.78 -11.93
CA GLU A 705 8.43 -41.41 -12.86
C GLU A 705 9.25 -42.50 -12.17
N LEU A 706 9.85 -42.22 -11.01
CA LEU A 706 10.59 -43.23 -10.23
C LEU A 706 9.70 -44.40 -9.81
N TYR A 707 8.45 -44.14 -9.44
CA TYR A 707 7.47 -45.18 -9.15
C TYR A 707 7.24 -46.07 -10.36
N ASN A 708 7.02 -45.48 -11.54
CA ASN A 708 6.85 -46.20 -12.80
C ASN A 708 8.07 -47.05 -13.18
N ILE A 709 9.29 -46.62 -12.81
CA ILE A 709 10.49 -47.43 -12.99
C ILE A 709 10.45 -48.69 -12.11
N THR A 710 9.92 -48.63 -10.88
CA THR A 710 9.74 -49.84 -10.06
C THR A 710 8.73 -50.82 -10.69
N VAL A 711 7.74 -50.32 -11.43
CA VAL A 711 6.64 -51.11 -12.02
C VAL A 711 7.04 -51.71 -13.36
N SER A 712 7.69 -50.92 -14.21
CA SER A 712 7.89 -51.24 -15.64
C SER A 712 9.36 -51.28 -16.07
N GLY A 713 10.29 -50.87 -15.20
CA GLY A 713 11.72 -50.74 -15.51
C GLY A 713 12.08 -49.43 -16.22
N TRP A 714 13.37 -49.23 -16.48
CA TRP A 714 13.91 -48.07 -17.20
C TRP A 714 15.12 -48.45 -18.04
N ARG A 715 14.99 -48.34 -19.36
CA ARG A 715 16.02 -48.83 -20.32
C ARG A 715 16.34 -50.30 -20.04
N ASN A 716 17.58 -50.63 -19.68
CA ASN A 716 17.99 -51.98 -19.33
C ASN A 716 17.78 -52.32 -17.84
N VAL A 717 17.37 -51.36 -17.01
CA VAL A 717 17.03 -51.61 -15.60
C VAL A 717 15.67 -52.31 -15.55
N PRO A 718 15.57 -53.57 -15.08
CA PRO A 718 14.32 -54.32 -15.08
C PRO A 718 13.32 -53.74 -14.07
N ALA A 719 12.04 -54.10 -14.16
CA ALA A 719 11.08 -53.81 -13.10
C ALA A 719 11.45 -54.53 -11.80
N CYS A 720 11.05 -53.98 -10.65
CA CYS A 720 11.12 -54.70 -9.38
C CYS A 720 10.06 -55.81 -9.32
N ASN A 721 10.10 -56.65 -8.29
CA ASN A 721 9.15 -57.73 -8.08
C ASN A 721 7.69 -57.24 -8.28
N PRO A 722 6.90 -57.87 -9.17
CA PRO A 722 5.52 -57.45 -9.43
C PRO A 722 4.60 -57.61 -8.22
N ALA A 723 4.98 -58.42 -7.22
CA ALA A 723 4.21 -58.64 -6.00
C ALA A 723 4.25 -57.47 -5.00
N LEU A 724 5.13 -56.47 -5.19
CA LEU A 724 5.22 -55.31 -4.30
C LEU A 724 3.93 -54.49 -4.35
N THR A 725 3.43 -54.15 -3.16
CA THR A 725 2.31 -53.23 -2.94
C THR A 725 2.69 -51.79 -3.32
N GLU A 726 1.69 -50.91 -3.45
CA GLU A 726 1.89 -49.50 -3.76
C GLU A 726 2.78 -48.79 -2.73
N ASN A 727 2.52 -49.01 -1.43
CA ASN A 727 3.33 -48.40 -0.36
C ASN A 727 4.78 -48.93 -0.35
N GLU A 728 4.98 -50.23 -0.61
CA GLU A 728 6.32 -50.83 -0.70
C GLU A 728 7.13 -50.25 -1.87
N ARG A 729 6.46 -49.91 -2.99
CA ARG A 729 7.10 -49.23 -4.12
C ARG A 729 7.47 -47.80 -3.75
N TRP A 730 6.61 -47.08 -3.03
CA TRP A 730 6.93 -45.75 -2.53
C TRP A 730 8.07 -45.75 -1.52
N ASP A 731 8.16 -46.75 -0.64
CA ASP A 731 9.31 -46.96 0.25
C ASP A 731 10.61 -47.09 -0.58
N VAL A 732 10.59 -47.85 -1.69
CA VAL A 732 11.74 -47.95 -2.62
C VAL A 732 12.06 -46.60 -3.27
N VAL A 733 11.06 -45.85 -3.77
CA VAL A 733 11.26 -44.52 -4.38
C VAL A 733 11.90 -43.55 -3.38
N ASN A 734 11.38 -43.50 -2.15
CA ASN A 734 11.91 -42.68 -1.06
C ASN A 734 13.38 -43.02 -0.80
N TYR A 735 13.73 -44.31 -0.74
CA TYR A 735 15.12 -44.76 -0.61
C TYR A 735 16.00 -44.36 -1.80
N LEU A 736 15.54 -44.52 -3.04
CA LEU A 736 16.31 -44.16 -4.24
C LEU A 736 16.72 -42.68 -4.24
N ARG A 737 15.85 -41.77 -3.75
CA ARG A 737 16.16 -40.34 -3.63
C ARG A 737 17.34 -40.05 -2.71
N THR A 738 17.71 -40.97 -1.82
CA THR A 738 18.88 -40.82 -0.93
C THR A 738 20.21 -41.22 -1.58
N LEU A 739 20.18 -41.93 -2.70
CA LEU A 739 21.36 -42.59 -3.28
C LEU A 739 22.27 -41.70 -4.12
N GLN A 740 21.85 -40.47 -4.43
CA GLN A 740 22.71 -39.54 -5.18
C GLN A 740 23.67 -38.80 -4.23
N PRO A 741 24.96 -38.69 -4.56
CA PRO A 741 25.86 -37.81 -3.84
C PRO A 741 25.42 -36.35 -4.02
N ARG A 742 25.03 -35.73 -2.91
CA ARG A 742 24.77 -34.28 -2.85
C ARG A 742 26.09 -33.56 -3.06
N ARG A 743 26.07 -32.54 -3.93
CA ARG A 743 27.27 -31.79 -4.34
C ARG A 743 27.85 -30.98 -3.20
#